data_AF-A0A534ZP33-F1
#
_entry.id   AF-A0A534ZP33-F1
#
_cell.length_a   1.000
_cell.length_b   1.000
_cell.length_c   1.000
_cell.angle_alpha   90.00
_cell.angle_beta   90.00
_cell.angle_gamma   90.00
#
_symmetry.space_group_name_H-M   'P 1'
#
loop_
_entity.id
_entity.type
_entity.pdbx_description
1 polymer ?
#
loop_
_entity_poly.entity_id
_entity_poly.type
_entity_poly.pdbx_seq_one_letter_code
_entity_poly.pdbx_strand_id
1 'polypeptide(L)'
;MGEFPLTASDLDALIFPSANADERDAVLKGLTFFSTPHTAAEGAGPDGNQPFCQGCHRNSEEVPRKTGLITTSSPISRAGRSTPTDFEFTAFDPMTMAGHAPEQDETIDRRTGAISGTGRTAAFTQFADFNSTDPDPAKARVDPLDGSGPHFAQPHFPRLGTPGPNFGGIVQHVRPSLAACLPDPIQPIEMDPNLAGVSVDPATGLLDPPSGVSPVTGFRRTVGERAAPPYVGRGLMEAIPDEAIKALEDPGDTHGHSSSLNDPAAFPECQPLQRRDCIIGRHNENGSCPCDGGVIGGDLPPIAECGSTGKDCGMPTRVGRFGLRAAGPTLVQFVIGGMQGELGITSPLRDTEPNQAPVNIARRDMGCKDTVPDPEFGKDTVSNVRTMLRLTPPPEFGRTLLELLESGDPEEQRPGESPAARVQRGAMLFGVDLVAFANRTIQRRMPSAGDDRDEHAINQTDRLLNCVGCHTPIQATGESPAKTAGDLGGDHLSFVWAPIFSDLLLHEMTIIDAERHAPTPRDPLLIRRLRRVGGGPRGEAEDREHGPSDSPGGDGHGRGGVGHGPGGVGHGPGGVGHGPVRPPSLLVDTFDIPRNLADDALLAQGIAEGYMWRTPPLMGLGRVGPPFLHDVRVYLSLRTVERTPAGTVMTSSRFTNAPLVVRTVDDALRAAIELHDLPPPDDAKTPNVPGAGCPVPPNGRLGGVDYGSDPESVICPPYDSDTSKTNRSEAREVIRRYRALSPEDQQALIEFLKEL
;
A
#
# COMPACT_ATOMS: atom_id res chain seq x y z
N MET A 1 -7.67 21.35 -14.60
CA MET A 1 -8.09 20.22 -15.45
C MET A 1 -9.59 20.02 -15.33
N GLY A 2 -10.25 19.56 -16.40
CA GLY A 2 -11.70 19.44 -16.56
C GLY A 2 -12.33 18.23 -15.85
N GLU A 3 -13.65 18.05 -16.08
CA GLU A 3 -14.40 16.85 -15.67
C GLU A 3 -14.07 15.66 -16.57
N PHE A 4 -14.19 14.43 -16.05
CA PHE A 4 -14.03 13.22 -16.87
C PHE A 4 -15.18 13.06 -17.88
N PRO A 5 -14.94 12.50 -19.08
CA PRO A 5 -13.64 12.07 -19.59
C PRO A 5 -12.74 13.28 -19.89
N LEU A 6 -11.46 13.16 -19.54
CA LEU A 6 -10.48 14.21 -19.79
C LEU A 6 -10.27 14.42 -21.29
N THR A 7 -9.82 15.61 -21.65
CA THR A 7 -9.54 16.00 -23.02
C THR A 7 -8.04 16.12 -23.27
N ALA A 8 -7.63 16.26 -24.53
CA ALA A 8 -6.22 16.48 -24.87
C ALA A 8 -5.61 17.71 -24.17
N SER A 9 -6.40 18.76 -23.91
CA SER A 9 -5.93 19.95 -23.17
C SER A 9 -5.68 19.70 -21.69
N ASP A 10 -6.19 18.62 -21.13
CA ASP A 10 -5.91 18.24 -19.74
C ASP A 10 -4.56 17.51 -19.61
N LEU A 11 -3.99 16.98 -20.70
CA LEU A 11 -2.77 16.18 -20.63
C LEU A 11 -1.52 16.99 -20.25
N ASP A 12 -1.50 18.30 -20.50
CA ASP A 12 -0.32 19.15 -20.21
C ASP A 12 0.09 19.16 -18.74
N ALA A 13 -0.84 18.84 -17.83
CA ALA A 13 -0.59 18.75 -16.41
C ALA A 13 -0.48 17.30 -15.88
N LEU A 14 -0.48 16.29 -16.76
CA LEU A 14 -0.51 14.87 -16.41
C LEU A 14 0.61 14.03 -16.99
N ILE A 15 1.22 14.46 -18.09
CA ILE A 15 2.25 13.70 -18.78
C ILE A 15 3.50 14.53 -19.00
N PHE A 16 4.57 13.89 -19.45
CA PHE A 16 5.80 14.57 -19.83
C PHE A 16 5.53 15.72 -20.83
N PRO A 17 5.98 16.95 -20.58
CA PRO A 17 5.71 18.09 -21.46
C PRO A 17 6.20 17.89 -22.90
N SER A 18 7.24 17.09 -23.08
CA SER A 18 7.84 16.71 -24.35
C SER A 18 7.05 15.66 -25.14
N ALA A 19 5.95 15.11 -24.60
CA ALA A 19 5.18 14.07 -25.25
C ALA A 19 4.62 14.51 -26.62
N ASN A 20 4.83 13.68 -27.64
CA ASN A 20 4.42 13.93 -29.01
C ASN A 20 2.91 13.65 -29.24
N ALA A 21 2.43 13.88 -30.46
CA ALA A 21 1.00 13.76 -30.78
C ALA A 21 0.46 12.32 -30.64
N ASP A 22 1.24 11.32 -31.07
CA ASP A 22 0.84 9.91 -31.01
C ASP A 22 0.83 9.42 -29.56
N GLU A 23 1.83 9.83 -28.78
CA GLU A 23 1.91 9.60 -27.33
C GLU A 23 0.69 10.18 -26.60
N ARG A 24 0.34 11.43 -26.89
CA ARG A 24 -0.83 12.11 -26.32
C ARG A 24 -2.15 11.41 -26.68
N ASP A 25 -2.31 10.99 -27.93
CA ASP A 25 -3.49 10.25 -28.39
C ASP A 25 -3.64 8.88 -27.68
N ALA A 26 -2.54 8.13 -27.54
CA ALA A 26 -2.53 6.86 -26.83
C ALA A 26 -2.86 7.02 -25.34
N VAL A 27 -2.29 8.04 -24.67
CA VAL A 27 -2.62 8.37 -23.28
C VAL A 27 -4.10 8.69 -23.12
N LEU A 28 -4.68 9.49 -24.03
CA LEU A 28 -6.08 9.87 -23.99
C LEU A 28 -7.02 8.65 -24.12
N LYS A 29 -6.70 7.73 -25.03
CA LYS A 29 -7.42 6.45 -25.18
C LYS A 29 -7.30 5.59 -23.92
N GLY A 30 -6.09 5.50 -23.36
CA GLY A 30 -5.83 4.77 -22.11
C GLY A 30 -6.64 5.34 -20.94
N LEU A 31 -6.61 6.65 -20.75
CA LEU A 31 -7.37 7.36 -19.70
C LEU A 31 -8.89 7.20 -19.88
N THR A 32 -9.37 7.25 -21.13
CA THR A 32 -10.78 7.03 -21.42
C THR A 32 -11.20 5.63 -20.98
N PHE A 33 -10.50 4.59 -21.45
CA PHE A 33 -10.76 3.21 -21.02
C PHE A 33 -10.67 3.05 -19.48
N PHE A 34 -9.69 3.70 -18.86
CA PHE A 34 -9.45 3.63 -17.41
C PHE A 34 -10.59 4.21 -16.57
N SER A 35 -11.26 5.26 -17.09
CA SER A 35 -12.27 6.04 -16.36
C SER A 35 -13.71 5.75 -16.79
N THR A 36 -13.91 4.97 -17.86
CA THR A 36 -15.24 4.55 -18.33
C THR A 36 -15.69 3.26 -17.63
N PRO A 37 -16.89 3.24 -17.02
CA PRO A 37 -17.53 1.99 -16.57
C PRO A 37 -17.72 1.00 -17.71
N HIS A 38 -17.20 -0.21 -17.53
CA HIS A 38 -17.43 -1.39 -18.37
C HIS A 38 -18.46 -2.30 -17.69
N THR A 39 -19.34 -2.89 -18.47
CA THR A 39 -20.48 -3.67 -17.97
C THR A 39 -20.39 -5.13 -18.36
N ALA A 40 -21.20 -5.99 -17.71
CA ALA A 40 -21.37 -7.39 -18.13
C ALA A 40 -21.88 -7.54 -19.58
N ALA A 41 -22.46 -6.49 -20.18
CA ALA A 41 -22.83 -6.49 -21.60
C ALA A 41 -21.64 -6.21 -22.54
N GLU A 42 -20.53 -5.70 -21.99
CA GLU A 42 -19.26 -5.45 -22.67
C GLU A 42 -18.20 -6.51 -22.29
N GLY A 43 -18.62 -7.53 -21.53
CA GLY A 43 -17.81 -8.64 -21.01
C GLY A 43 -16.93 -8.28 -19.81
N ALA A 44 -17.22 -7.18 -19.12
CA ALA A 44 -16.74 -7.00 -17.75
C ALA A 44 -17.61 -7.85 -16.81
N GLY A 45 -17.09 -8.99 -16.37
CA GLY A 45 -17.83 -10.00 -15.61
C GLY A 45 -18.63 -9.45 -14.41
N PRO A 46 -19.83 -10.02 -14.14
CA PRO A 46 -20.70 -9.60 -13.03
C PRO A 46 -20.13 -9.90 -11.63
N ASP A 47 -19.05 -10.69 -11.59
CA ASP A 47 -18.34 -11.10 -10.38
C ASP A 47 -17.26 -10.10 -9.96
N GLY A 48 -16.86 -9.15 -10.84
CA GLY A 48 -15.85 -8.15 -10.52
C GLY A 48 -16.31 -7.17 -9.43
N ASN A 49 -15.36 -6.66 -8.62
CA ASN A 49 -15.68 -5.73 -7.55
C ASN A 49 -15.98 -4.30 -8.02
N GLN A 50 -15.52 -3.95 -9.23
CA GLN A 50 -15.73 -2.64 -9.85
C GLN A 50 -15.97 -2.79 -11.34
N PRO A 51 -16.73 -1.88 -11.97
CA PRO A 51 -16.92 -1.90 -13.41
C PRO A 51 -15.77 -1.21 -14.19
N PHE A 52 -14.81 -0.56 -13.52
CA PHE A 52 -13.75 0.18 -14.21
C PHE A 52 -12.51 0.39 -13.34
N CYS A 53 -11.35 0.58 -13.96
CA CYS A 53 -10.08 0.72 -13.25
C CYS A 53 -10.11 1.89 -12.26
N GLN A 54 -10.64 3.04 -12.68
CA GLN A 54 -10.74 4.22 -11.81
C GLN A 54 -11.59 3.97 -10.54
N GLY A 55 -12.49 2.97 -10.53
CA GLY A 55 -13.29 2.63 -9.34
C GLY A 55 -12.42 2.15 -8.16
N CYS A 56 -11.40 1.34 -8.46
CA CYS A 56 -10.40 0.89 -7.48
C CYS A 56 -9.27 1.92 -7.27
N HIS A 57 -8.94 2.70 -8.31
CA HIS A 57 -7.81 3.63 -8.34
C HIS A 57 -8.13 5.06 -7.91
N ARG A 58 -9.38 5.33 -7.54
CA ARG A 58 -9.75 6.51 -6.76
C ARG A 58 -9.87 6.12 -5.29
N ASN A 59 -9.74 7.12 -4.42
CA ASN A 59 -10.19 7.05 -3.03
C ASN A 59 -11.72 6.93 -2.92
N SER A 60 -12.29 5.85 -3.43
CA SER A 60 -13.67 5.71 -3.94
C SER A 60 -14.75 6.33 -3.04
N GLU A 61 -15.58 7.17 -3.67
CA GLU A 61 -16.77 7.86 -3.12
C GLU A 61 -16.61 8.85 -1.95
N GLU A 62 -15.40 9.08 -1.45
CA GLU A 62 -15.15 10.20 -0.54
C GLU A 62 -14.90 11.52 -1.28
N VAL A 63 -14.61 11.42 -2.58
CA VAL A 63 -14.44 12.58 -3.46
C VAL A 63 -15.78 12.85 -4.19
N PRO A 64 -16.36 14.06 -4.08
CA PRO A 64 -17.66 14.39 -4.66
C PRO A 64 -17.76 14.12 -6.16
N ARG A 65 -18.95 13.73 -6.62
CA ARG A 65 -19.31 13.40 -8.03
C ARG A 65 -19.02 14.52 -9.06
N LYS A 66 -18.62 15.72 -8.63
CA LYS A 66 -18.33 16.91 -9.45
C LYS A 66 -16.94 17.48 -9.17
N THR A 67 -15.95 16.63 -9.09
CA THR A 67 -14.55 17.05 -9.02
C THR A 67 -13.88 16.59 -10.30
N GLY A 68 -13.16 17.51 -10.95
CA GLY A 68 -12.22 17.16 -12.01
C GLY A 68 -11.10 16.25 -11.48
N LEU A 69 -9.88 16.38 -11.98
CA LEU A 69 -8.76 15.72 -11.34
C LEU A 69 -8.69 16.11 -9.85
N ILE A 70 -8.44 15.11 -9.01
CA ILE A 70 -8.31 15.29 -7.57
C ILE A 70 -7.17 16.29 -7.35
N THR A 71 -7.48 17.49 -6.84
CA THR A 71 -6.48 18.54 -6.55
C THR A 71 -5.59 18.19 -5.36
N THR A 72 -5.90 17.11 -4.66
CA THR A 72 -5.01 16.43 -3.73
C THR A 72 -4.47 15.17 -4.41
N SER A 73 -3.16 15.11 -4.65
CA SER A 73 -2.47 13.97 -5.26
C SER A 73 -3.05 12.62 -4.80
N SER A 74 -3.43 11.75 -5.75
CA SER A 74 -3.79 10.36 -5.48
C SER A 74 -3.43 9.45 -6.66
N PRO A 75 -2.13 9.16 -6.85
CA PRO A 75 -1.71 7.93 -7.49
C PRO A 75 -1.42 6.96 -6.35
N ILE A 76 -2.18 5.89 -6.19
CA ILE A 76 -2.20 5.13 -4.93
C ILE A 76 -2.17 3.64 -5.15
N SER A 77 -1.53 2.90 -4.20
CA SER A 77 -0.84 1.55 -4.04
C SER A 77 -1.66 0.27 -3.84
N ARG A 78 -1.14 -0.92 -4.20
CA ARG A 78 -1.84 -2.19 -3.88
C ARG A 78 -1.85 -2.39 -2.35
N ALA A 79 -2.93 -3.03 -1.89
CA ALA A 79 -3.22 -3.61 -0.55
C ALA A 79 -3.76 -2.71 0.59
N GLY A 80 -4.98 -2.98 1.08
CA GLY A 80 -5.65 -2.41 2.27
C GLY A 80 -7.06 -1.87 1.99
N ARG A 81 -8.12 -2.37 2.66
CA ARG A 81 -9.47 -1.78 2.52
C ARG A 81 -9.53 -0.40 3.14
N SER A 82 -10.38 0.50 2.64
CA SER A 82 -10.75 1.74 3.36
C SER A 82 -11.13 1.54 4.84
N THR A 83 -11.54 0.36 5.28
CA THR A 83 -11.68 0.07 6.71
C THR A 83 -11.38 -1.40 6.93
N PRO A 84 -10.77 -1.79 8.07
CA PRO A 84 -10.54 -3.19 8.38
C PRO A 84 -11.79 -4.04 8.15
N THR A 85 -11.63 -5.15 7.44
CA THR A 85 -12.69 -6.12 7.17
C THR A 85 -13.00 -6.84 8.47
N ASP A 86 -14.27 -6.82 8.86
CA ASP A 86 -14.79 -7.79 9.81
C ASP A 86 -14.91 -9.13 9.07
N PHE A 87 -13.99 -10.05 9.35
CA PHE A 87 -13.90 -11.30 8.61
C PHE A 87 -14.98 -12.29 9.05
N GLU A 88 -15.50 -12.17 10.28
CA GLU A 88 -16.73 -12.85 10.73
C GLU A 88 -17.89 -12.50 9.81
N PHE A 89 -17.99 -11.24 9.38
CA PHE A 89 -19.06 -10.80 8.49
C PHE A 89 -18.92 -11.35 7.06
N THR A 90 -17.71 -11.40 6.49
CA THR A 90 -17.50 -11.97 5.14
C THR A 90 -17.48 -13.51 5.09
N ALA A 91 -17.67 -14.16 6.25
CA ALA A 91 -17.67 -15.61 6.37
C ALA A 91 -18.79 -16.27 5.57
N PHE A 92 -18.61 -17.56 5.32
CA PHE A 92 -19.60 -18.40 4.67
C PHE A 92 -20.93 -18.46 5.43
N ASP A 93 -22.01 -18.10 4.75
CA ASP A 93 -23.37 -18.31 5.20
C ASP A 93 -23.92 -19.64 4.65
N PRO A 94 -24.20 -20.65 5.50
CA PRO A 94 -24.72 -21.93 5.05
C PRO A 94 -26.12 -21.86 4.44
N MET A 95 -26.88 -20.78 4.68
CA MET A 95 -28.23 -20.61 4.12
C MET A 95 -28.20 -20.14 2.67
N THR A 96 -27.26 -19.26 2.33
CA THR A 96 -27.12 -18.69 0.98
C THR A 96 -25.99 -19.32 0.17
N MET A 97 -25.12 -20.09 0.83
CA MET A 97 -23.87 -20.65 0.30
C MET A 97 -22.91 -19.56 -0.23
N ALA A 98 -22.97 -18.35 0.33
CA ALA A 98 -22.21 -17.18 -0.09
C ALA A 98 -21.67 -16.38 1.11
N GLY A 99 -20.91 -15.32 0.84
CA GLY A 99 -20.48 -14.36 1.87
C GLY A 99 -21.49 -13.22 2.04
N HIS A 100 -21.27 -12.36 3.05
CA HIS A 100 -22.05 -11.14 3.22
C HIS A 100 -21.32 -9.89 2.70
N ALA A 101 -22.05 -9.04 1.97
CA ALA A 101 -21.54 -7.79 1.44
C ALA A 101 -21.40 -6.75 2.59
N PRO A 102 -20.22 -6.13 2.81
CA PRO A 102 -19.89 -5.31 4.00
C PRO A 102 -20.76 -4.07 4.28
N GLU A 103 -21.76 -3.80 3.45
CA GLU A 103 -22.50 -2.54 3.36
C GLU A 103 -24.02 -2.69 3.37
N GLN A 104 -24.55 -3.91 3.51
CA GLN A 104 -25.97 -4.16 3.29
C GLN A 104 -26.91 -3.86 4.46
N ASP A 105 -26.46 -3.34 5.61
CA ASP A 105 -27.40 -3.03 6.69
C ASP A 105 -27.06 -1.77 7.51
N GLU A 106 -27.74 -0.65 7.18
CA GLU A 106 -27.76 0.57 8.01
C GLU A 106 -28.49 0.36 9.36
N THR A 107 -29.18 -0.77 9.57
CA THR A 107 -29.92 -1.09 10.80
C THR A 107 -29.16 -2.00 11.77
N ILE A 108 -28.03 -2.61 11.34
CA ILE A 108 -27.10 -3.40 12.17
C ILE A 108 -26.05 -2.49 12.87
N ASP A 109 -26.38 -1.22 13.11
CA ASP A 109 -25.48 -0.18 13.65
C ASP A 109 -25.23 -0.23 15.17
N ARG A 110 -25.60 -1.29 15.92
CA ARG A 110 -25.49 -1.23 17.41
C ARG A 110 -24.97 -2.45 18.17
N ARG A 111 -24.73 -3.60 17.54
CA ARG A 111 -24.26 -4.79 18.28
C ARG A 111 -23.11 -5.59 17.64
N THR A 112 -22.78 -5.39 16.36
CA THR A 112 -21.82 -6.25 15.63
C THR A 112 -20.74 -5.47 14.87
N GLY A 113 -20.22 -4.37 15.42
CA GLY A 113 -18.86 -3.91 15.09
C GLY A 113 -18.61 -3.19 13.75
N ALA A 114 -19.49 -3.25 12.74
CA ALA A 114 -19.35 -2.43 11.52
C ALA A 114 -19.79 -0.98 11.77
N ILE A 115 -19.06 -0.26 12.64
CA ILE A 115 -19.38 1.12 13.04
C ILE A 115 -19.10 2.03 11.84
N SER A 116 -20.17 2.51 11.20
CA SER A 116 -20.23 3.41 10.03
C SER A 116 -19.68 2.82 8.73
N GLY A 117 -20.59 2.68 7.74
CA GLY A 117 -20.34 2.16 6.39
C GLY A 117 -18.88 2.22 5.93
N THR A 118 -18.32 1.02 5.73
CA THR A 118 -16.91 0.62 5.55
C THR A 118 -16.19 1.20 4.32
N GLY A 119 -16.64 2.35 3.81
CA GLY A 119 -16.29 2.91 2.51
C GLY A 119 -16.92 2.12 1.37
N ARG A 120 -17.01 2.72 0.17
CA ARG A 120 -17.48 2.03 -1.05
C ARG A 120 -16.33 1.63 -1.98
N THR A 121 -15.13 1.47 -1.44
CA THR A 121 -13.95 1.13 -2.23
C THR A 121 -13.94 -0.36 -2.57
N ALA A 122 -13.38 -0.69 -3.74
CA ALA A 122 -13.17 -2.06 -4.17
C ALA A 122 -12.27 -2.77 -3.17
N ALA A 123 -12.70 -3.91 -2.65
CA ALA A 123 -11.99 -4.64 -1.63
C ALA A 123 -11.87 -6.10 -2.04
N PHE A 124 -10.63 -6.58 -2.11
CA PHE A 124 -10.36 -7.97 -2.40
C PHE A 124 -9.69 -8.58 -1.18
N THR A 125 -10.17 -9.75 -0.77
CA THR A 125 -9.47 -10.57 0.20
C THR A 125 -8.71 -11.61 -0.60
N GLN A 126 -7.40 -11.70 -0.44
CA GLN A 126 -6.69 -12.80 -1.08
C GLN A 126 -6.79 -14.05 -0.25
N PHE A 127 -6.86 -15.19 -0.93
CA PHE A 127 -6.52 -16.46 -0.33
C PHE A 127 -5.44 -17.09 -1.19
N ALA A 128 -4.24 -17.23 -0.64
CA ALA A 128 -3.42 -18.41 -0.89
C ALA A 128 -2.08 -18.27 -0.18
N ASP A 129 -1.56 -19.43 0.18
CA ASP A 129 -0.15 -19.70 0.41
C ASP A 129 0.07 -21.12 -0.13
N PHE A 130 1.25 -21.34 -0.66
CA PHE A 130 1.58 -22.50 -1.45
C PHE A 130 3.01 -22.95 -1.09
N ASN A 131 3.26 -24.26 -1.13
CA ASN A 131 4.54 -24.84 -0.75
C ASN A 131 5.46 -25.12 -1.96
N SER A 132 6.58 -24.37 -2.10
CA SER A 132 7.61 -24.56 -3.15
C SER A 132 8.28 -25.93 -3.07
N THR A 133 8.23 -26.55 -1.89
CA THR A 133 8.91 -27.80 -1.61
C THR A 133 8.02 -29.02 -1.83
N ASP A 134 6.80 -28.85 -2.35
CA ASP A 134 5.96 -30.00 -2.74
C ASP A 134 6.69 -30.81 -3.84
N PRO A 135 6.97 -32.10 -3.60
CA PRO A 135 7.64 -32.94 -4.58
C PRO A 135 6.81 -33.18 -5.86
N ASP A 136 5.51 -32.87 -5.86
CA ASP A 136 4.63 -32.91 -7.02
C ASP A 136 4.64 -31.57 -7.79
N PRO A 137 5.24 -31.49 -9.00
CA PRO A 137 5.36 -30.25 -9.76
C PRO A 137 4.03 -29.64 -10.22
N ALA A 138 2.92 -30.39 -10.22
CA ALA A 138 1.60 -29.88 -10.60
C ALA A 138 0.92 -29.20 -9.40
N LYS A 139 1.13 -29.73 -8.19
CA LYS A 139 0.78 -29.08 -6.93
C LYS A 139 1.74 -27.98 -6.56
N ALA A 140 2.88 -27.92 -7.26
CA ALA A 140 3.91 -26.92 -7.11
C ALA A 140 3.77 -25.70 -8.08
N ARG A 141 2.59 -25.45 -8.67
CA ARG A 141 2.33 -24.27 -9.53
C ARG A 141 0.98 -23.62 -9.25
N VAL A 142 0.97 -22.32 -8.93
CA VAL A 142 -0.23 -21.47 -8.86
C VAL A 142 0.09 -20.18 -9.61
N ASP A 143 -0.48 -19.94 -10.80
CA ASP A 143 -0.28 -18.65 -11.47
C ASP A 143 -1.21 -17.60 -10.81
N PRO A 144 -0.67 -16.54 -10.19
CA PRO A 144 -1.43 -15.50 -9.51
C PRO A 144 -2.28 -14.64 -10.45
N LEU A 145 -2.05 -14.75 -11.76
CA LEU A 145 -2.84 -14.11 -12.83
C LEU A 145 -3.75 -15.12 -13.54
N ASP A 146 -3.73 -16.38 -13.10
CA ASP A 146 -4.47 -17.47 -13.71
C ASP A 146 -5.80 -17.74 -13.01
N GLY A 147 -6.82 -17.08 -13.52
CA GLY A 147 -8.21 -17.43 -13.24
C GLY A 147 -8.78 -18.50 -14.17
N SER A 148 -8.01 -19.07 -15.11
CA SER A 148 -8.52 -19.79 -16.28
C SER A 148 -7.79 -21.08 -16.70
N GLY A 149 -6.80 -21.53 -15.92
CA GLY A 149 -6.01 -22.71 -16.23
C GLY A 149 -6.88 -23.97 -16.31
N PRO A 150 -6.49 -24.99 -17.08
CA PRO A 150 -7.27 -26.23 -17.23
C PRO A 150 -7.34 -27.11 -15.95
N HIS A 151 -7.03 -26.57 -14.77
CA HIS A 151 -7.02 -27.26 -13.48
C HIS A 151 -8.30 -27.09 -12.63
N PHE A 152 -9.33 -26.42 -13.15
CA PHE A 152 -10.54 -26.01 -12.41
C PHE A 152 -11.79 -26.87 -12.66
N ALA A 153 -11.71 -28.20 -12.51
CA ALA A 153 -12.87 -29.08 -12.63
C ALA A 153 -13.38 -29.58 -11.26
N GLN A 154 -14.56 -29.09 -10.82
CA GLN A 154 -15.30 -29.57 -9.64
C GLN A 154 -15.99 -30.94 -9.87
N PRO A 155 -16.04 -31.87 -8.88
CA PRO A 155 -16.59 -33.24 -9.04
C PRO A 155 -18.09 -33.40 -8.73
N HIS A 156 -18.83 -32.39 -8.28
CA HIS A 156 -20.26 -32.52 -8.00
C HIS A 156 -21.17 -32.29 -9.23
N PHE A 157 -20.57 -32.00 -10.39
CA PHE A 157 -21.20 -32.13 -11.70
C PHE A 157 -20.35 -33.08 -12.56
N PRO A 158 -20.91 -34.15 -13.14
CA PRO A 158 -20.11 -35.25 -13.65
C PRO A 158 -19.37 -34.86 -14.93
N ARG A 159 -18.03 -34.75 -14.86
CA ARG A 159 -17.06 -35.62 -15.59
C ARG A 159 -15.61 -35.44 -15.12
N LEU A 160 -15.00 -36.59 -14.74
CA LEU A 160 -13.58 -36.98 -14.66
C LEU A 160 -12.58 -36.17 -13.81
N GLY A 161 -12.52 -36.54 -12.52
CA GLY A 161 -11.32 -36.89 -11.74
C GLY A 161 -9.96 -36.24 -12.04
N THR A 162 -9.69 -35.10 -11.39
CA THR A 162 -8.42 -34.75 -10.72
C THR A 162 -8.67 -33.58 -9.75
N PRO A 163 -8.00 -33.51 -8.58
CA PRO A 163 -8.19 -32.44 -7.60
C PRO A 163 -7.43 -31.17 -8.03
N GLY A 164 -8.12 -30.04 -8.12
CA GLY A 164 -7.54 -28.72 -8.36
C GLY A 164 -8.21 -27.65 -7.49
N PRO A 165 -7.60 -26.46 -7.34
CA PRO A 165 -8.06 -25.46 -6.39
C PRO A 165 -9.43 -24.94 -6.78
N ASN A 166 -10.35 -24.86 -5.82
CA ASN A 166 -11.78 -24.75 -6.07
C ASN A 166 -12.41 -23.42 -5.62
N PHE A 167 -11.62 -22.36 -5.50
CA PHE A 167 -12.10 -21.00 -5.22
C PHE A 167 -11.54 -20.00 -6.23
N GLY A 168 -12.42 -19.09 -6.68
CA GLY A 168 -12.19 -18.17 -7.78
C GLY A 168 -10.99 -17.27 -7.55
N GLY A 169 -9.91 -17.50 -8.31
CA GLY A 169 -8.68 -16.72 -8.26
C GLY A 169 -8.04 -16.63 -6.87
N ILE A 170 -6.87 -16.00 -6.80
CA ILE A 170 -6.25 -15.60 -5.52
C ILE A 170 -7.00 -14.41 -4.88
N VAL A 171 -8.21 -14.10 -5.33
CA VAL A 171 -8.92 -12.84 -5.14
C VAL A 171 -10.39 -13.12 -4.84
N GLN A 172 -10.80 -12.94 -3.59
CA GLN A 172 -12.19 -13.00 -3.15
C GLN A 172 -12.91 -11.68 -3.48
N HIS A 173 -13.99 -11.77 -4.24
CA HIS A 173 -14.87 -10.66 -4.56
C HIS A 173 -15.94 -10.50 -3.50
N VAL A 174 -15.71 -9.58 -2.57
CA VAL A 174 -16.63 -9.32 -1.46
C VAL A 174 -17.80 -8.39 -1.84
N ARG A 175 -17.80 -7.84 -3.07
CA ARG A 175 -18.79 -6.88 -3.58
C ARG A 175 -19.03 -7.07 -5.07
N PRO A 176 -19.96 -7.93 -5.51
CA PRO A 176 -20.21 -8.10 -6.93
C PRO A 176 -20.71 -6.80 -7.60
N SER A 177 -20.37 -6.61 -8.87
CA SER A 177 -20.77 -5.43 -9.65
C SER A 177 -22.27 -5.38 -9.93
N LEU A 178 -22.97 -6.53 -9.84
CA LEU A 178 -24.42 -6.64 -9.97
C LEU A 178 -25.08 -7.07 -8.66
N ALA A 179 -26.16 -6.38 -8.27
CA ALA A 179 -26.92 -6.67 -7.04
C ALA A 179 -27.60 -8.06 -7.02
N ALA A 180 -27.79 -8.69 -8.18
CA ALA A 180 -28.34 -10.04 -8.28
C ALA A 180 -27.31 -11.13 -7.89
N CYS A 181 -26.02 -10.80 -7.97
CA CYS A 181 -24.92 -11.71 -7.67
C CYS A 181 -24.55 -11.64 -6.21
N LEU A 182 -23.93 -12.69 -5.70
CA LEU A 182 -23.52 -12.78 -4.31
C LEU A 182 -22.01 -12.67 -4.15
N PRO A 183 -21.53 -12.11 -3.02
CA PRO A 183 -20.13 -12.11 -2.65
C PRO A 183 -19.56 -13.53 -2.52
N ASP A 184 -18.28 -13.67 -2.87
CA ASP A 184 -17.52 -14.86 -2.55
C ASP A 184 -17.42 -15.03 -1.02
N PRO A 185 -17.64 -16.24 -0.46
CA PRO A 185 -17.49 -16.50 0.98
C PRO A 185 -16.06 -16.84 1.42
N ILE A 186 -15.71 -16.50 2.67
CA ILE A 186 -14.61 -17.18 3.37
C ILE A 186 -15.13 -18.53 3.88
N GLN A 187 -14.71 -19.63 3.26
CA GLN A 187 -15.17 -20.97 3.64
C GLN A 187 -14.58 -21.42 4.98
N PRO A 188 -15.31 -22.17 5.82
CA PRO A 188 -14.71 -22.85 6.96
C PRO A 188 -13.61 -23.82 6.53
N ILE A 189 -12.64 -24.09 7.41
CA ILE A 189 -11.53 -25.01 7.12
C ILE A 189 -12.05 -26.39 6.72
N GLU A 190 -13.13 -26.84 7.34
CA GLU A 190 -13.73 -28.16 7.09
C GLU A 190 -14.39 -28.27 5.71
N MET A 191 -14.71 -27.14 5.08
CA MET A 191 -15.35 -27.07 3.76
C MET A 191 -14.41 -26.64 2.65
N ASP A 192 -13.20 -26.17 2.99
CA ASP A 192 -12.21 -25.77 2.02
C ASP A 192 -11.35 -26.97 1.57
N PRO A 193 -11.55 -27.51 0.36
CA PRO A 193 -10.73 -28.61 -0.16
C PRO A 193 -9.23 -28.29 -0.24
N ASN A 194 -8.83 -27.01 -0.33
CA ASN A 194 -7.43 -26.64 -0.31
C ASN A 194 -6.82 -26.85 1.08
N LEU A 195 -7.60 -26.72 2.15
CA LEU A 195 -7.16 -26.95 3.54
C LEU A 195 -7.46 -28.36 4.04
N ALA A 196 -7.74 -29.32 3.16
CA ALA A 196 -8.00 -30.69 3.55
C ALA A 196 -6.86 -31.25 4.42
N GLY A 197 -7.19 -31.77 5.60
CA GLY A 197 -6.22 -32.29 6.56
C GLY A 197 -5.60 -31.26 7.50
N VAL A 198 -5.93 -29.98 7.35
CA VAL A 198 -5.71 -28.96 8.39
C VAL A 198 -6.88 -29.00 9.37
N SER A 199 -6.61 -28.86 10.67
CA SER A 199 -7.65 -28.73 11.69
C SER A 199 -7.32 -27.62 12.69
N VAL A 200 -8.29 -27.17 13.48
CA VAL A 200 -8.03 -26.26 14.61
C VAL A 200 -7.79 -27.09 15.86
N ASP A 201 -6.63 -26.94 16.50
CA ASP A 201 -6.33 -27.59 17.77
C ASP A 201 -7.30 -27.06 18.84
N PRO A 202 -8.16 -27.91 19.44
CA PRO A 202 -9.14 -27.47 20.43
C PRO A 202 -8.52 -26.96 21.74
N ALA A 203 -7.23 -27.25 22.02
CA ALA A 203 -6.54 -26.79 23.23
C ALA A 203 -5.92 -25.39 23.06
N THR A 204 -5.38 -25.09 21.87
CA THR A 204 -4.66 -23.84 21.60
C THR A 204 -5.43 -22.88 20.68
N GLY A 205 -6.43 -23.37 19.96
CA GLY A 205 -7.15 -22.60 18.93
C GLY A 205 -6.33 -22.31 17.67
N LEU A 206 -5.10 -22.84 17.57
CA LEU A 206 -4.21 -22.67 16.42
C LEU A 206 -4.47 -23.74 15.37
N LEU A 207 -4.00 -23.50 14.14
CA LEU A 207 -4.01 -24.51 13.09
C LEU A 207 -3.06 -25.67 13.42
N ASP A 208 -3.47 -26.90 13.11
CA ASP A 208 -2.68 -28.13 13.13
C ASP A 208 -2.50 -28.63 11.67
N PRO A 209 -1.25 -28.76 11.17
CA PRO A 209 0.02 -28.45 11.84
C PRO A 209 0.18 -26.95 12.16
N PRO A 210 1.04 -26.56 13.13
CA PRO A 210 1.30 -25.15 13.48
C PRO A 210 1.66 -24.28 12.28
N SER A 211 2.26 -24.84 11.23
CA SER A 211 2.51 -24.16 9.97
C SER A 211 1.25 -23.66 9.25
N GLY A 212 0.06 -24.16 9.58
CA GLY A 212 -1.21 -23.89 8.88
C GLY A 212 -1.29 -24.49 7.48
N VAL A 213 -0.27 -25.25 7.09
CA VAL A 213 -0.11 -25.87 5.76
C VAL A 213 -0.81 -27.23 5.73
N SER A 214 -1.67 -27.42 4.74
CA SER A 214 -2.29 -28.71 4.45
C SER A 214 -1.22 -29.76 4.13
N PRO A 215 -1.22 -30.90 4.83
CA PRO A 215 -0.33 -32.00 4.49
C PRO A 215 -0.73 -32.71 3.18
N VAL A 216 -1.91 -32.41 2.63
CA VAL A 216 -2.47 -33.05 1.42
C VAL A 216 -2.17 -32.24 0.16
N THR A 217 -2.32 -30.92 0.26
CA THR A 217 -2.22 -29.98 -0.87
C THR A 217 -1.01 -29.05 -0.77
N GLY A 218 -0.35 -28.97 0.39
CA GLY A 218 0.68 -27.97 0.65
C GLY A 218 0.15 -26.54 0.76
N PHE A 219 -1.17 -26.36 0.81
CA PHE A 219 -1.82 -25.05 0.84
C PHE A 219 -2.01 -24.57 2.27
N ARG A 220 -1.73 -23.29 2.51
CA ARG A 220 -2.12 -22.59 3.73
C ARG A 220 -3.03 -21.43 3.37
N ARG A 221 -3.92 -21.05 4.28
CA ARG A 221 -4.74 -19.86 4.11
C ARG A 221 -4.11 -18.69 4.85
N THR A 222 -3.84 -17.64 4.10
CA THR A 222 -3.58 -16.29 4.60
C THR A 222 -4.59 -15.35 3.96
N VAL A 223 -4.77 -14.17 4.55
CA VAL A 223 -5.67 -13.13 4.04
C VAL A 223 -5.01 -11.79 4.16
N GLY A 224 -4.86 -11.14 3.01
CA GLY A 224 -4.50 -9.73 2.92
C GLY A 224 -5.58 -8.93 2.23
N GLU A 225 -5.76 -7.71 2.69
CA GLU A 225 -6.70 -6.77 2.06
C GLU A 225 -6.08 -6.09 0.83
N ARG A 226 -6.87 -5.95 -0.24
CA ARG A 226 -6.72 -5.23 -1.53
C ARG A 226 -7.00 -3.71 -1.59
N ALA A 227 -6.04 -2.87 -1.97
CA ALA A 227 -6.24 -1.60 -2.69
C ALA A 227 -5.53 -1.65 -4.07
N ALA A 228 -5.66 -0.64 -4.92
CA ALA A 228 -5.08 -0.58 -6.29
C ALA A 228 -3.86 0.36 -6.36
N PRO A 229 -2.82 0.21 -7.25
CA PRO A 229 -1.49 0.86 -7.14
C PRO A 229 -1.12 2.19 -7.83
N PRO A 230 -0.13 3.01 -7.32
CA PRO A 230 0.07 4.34 -7.87
C PRO A 230 0.57 4.18 -9.27
N TYR A 231 0.04 5.01 -10.16
CA TYR A 231 0.33 4.94 -11.57
C TYR A 231 1.26 6.04 -12.05
N VAL A 232 1.77 6.87 -11.13
CA VAL A 232 2.86 7.80 -11.40
C VAL A 232 4.21 7.10 -11.39
N GLY A 233 5.11 7.55 -12.27
CA GLY A 233 6.51 7.12 -12.34
C GLY A 233 6.73 5.65 -12.69
N ARG A 234 5.68 4.92 -13.10
CA ARG A 234 5.78 3.50 -13.45
C ARG A 234 6.64 3.25 -14.68
N GLY A 235 6.65 4.18 -15.64
CA GLY A 235 7.58 4.15 -16.76
C GLY A 235 9.04 4.26 -16.31
N LEU A 236 9.35 5.12 -15.34
CA LEU A 236 10.70 5.24 -14.79
C LEU A 236 11.13 3.95 -14.09
N MET A 237 10.22 3.34 -13.32
CA MET A 237 10.48 2.03 -12.70
C MET A 237 10.72 0.91 -13.73
N GLU A 238 10.03 0.92 -14.87
CA GLU A 238 10.26 -0.04 -15.97
C GLU A 238 11.64 0.15 -16.61
N ALA A 239 12.15 1.38 -16.63
CA ALA A 239 13.41 1.74 -17.28
C ALA A 239 14.66 1.62 -16.40
N ILE A 240 14.53 1.38 -15.09
CA ILE A 240 15.69 1.05 -14.24
C ILE A 240 16.25 -0.30 -14.67
N PRO A 241 17.56 -0.50 -14.91
CA PRO A 241 18.08 -1.80 -15.35
C PRO A 241 17.93 -2.89 -14.28
N ASP A 242 17.82 -4.16 -14.69
CA ASP A 242 17.72 -5.30 -13.76
C ASP A 242 19.01 -5.43 -12.92
N GLU A 243 20.17 -5.21 -13.54
CA GLU A 243 21.47 -5.23 -12.87
C GLU A 243 21.63 -4.13 -11.82
N ALA A 244 20.97 -2.97 -12.01
CA ALA A 244 21.01 -1.87 -11.06
C ALA A 244 20.26 -2.23 -9.78
N ILE A 245 19.09 -2.88 -9.90
CA ILE A 245 18.34 -3.38 -8.74
C ILE A 245 19.15 -4.47 -8.01
N LYS A 246 19.69 -5.45 -8.75
CA LYS A 246 20.51 -6.53 -8.18
C LYS A 246 21.77 -6.05 -7.49
N ALA A 247 22.35 -4.94 -7.94
CA ALA A 247 23.55 -4.36 -7.33
C ALA A 247 23.30 -3.79 -5.92
N LEU A 248 22.04 -3.54 -5.56
CA LEU A 248 21.65 -3.02 -4.24
C LEU A 248 21.44 -4.13 -3.19
N GLU A 249 21.41 -5.39 -3.60
CA GLU A 249 21.18 -6.51 -2.70
C GLU A 249 22.32 -6.71 -1.70
N ASP A 250 21.98 -7.13 -0.49
CA ASP A 250 22.91 -7.50 0.57
C ASP A 250 22.46 -8.77 1.32
N PRO A 251 22.28 -9.92 0.62
CA PRO A 251 21.72 -11.13 1.23
C PRO A 251 22.58 -11.71 2.37
N GLY A 252 23.84 -11.27 2.51
CA GLY A 252 24.73 -11.67 3.58
C GLY A 252 24.77 -10.73 4.78
N ASP A 253 24.02 -9.62 4.73
CA ASP A 253 24.13 -8.48 5.65
C ASP A 253 25.61 -8.14 5.83
N THR A 254 26.26 -7.78 4.72
CA THR A 254 27.69 -7.52 4.61
C THR A 254 28.00 -6.06 4.34
N HIS A 255 27.02 -5.33 3.80
CA HIS A 255 27.03 -3.89 3.73
C HIS A 255 26.68 -3.29 5.08
N GLY A 256 26.98 -2.01 5.21
CA GLY A 256 26.89 -1.32 6.46
C GLY A 256 27.03 0.17 6.25
N HIS A 257 26.52 0.96 7.18
CA HIS A 257 26.56 2.41 7.09
C HIS A 257 27.19 3.05 8.33
N SER A 258 27.61 4.30 8.13
CA SER A 258 27.94 5.18 9.24
C SER A 258 26.69 5.94 9.65
N SER A 259 26.35 5.93 10.94
CA SER A 259 25.35 6.82 11.50
C SER A 259 25.79 7.30 12.88
N SER A 260 25.64 8.60 13.13
CA SER A 260 25.89 9.21 14.43
C SER A 260 24.80 8.89 15.47
N LEU A 261 23.72 8.24 15.06
CA LEU A 261 22.61 7.79 15.91
C LEU A 261 22.67 6.30 16.26
N ASN A 262 23.74 5.59 15.88
CA ASN A 262 23.88 4.15 16.14
C ASN A 262 23.98 3.82 17.64
N ASP A 263 23.31 2.73 18.03
CA ASP A 263 23.38 2.14 19.37
C ASP A 263 23.72 0.64 19.25
N PRO A 264 25.00 0.24 19.24
CA PRO A 264 25.40 -1.14 19.03
C PRO A 264 24.94 -2.13 20.11
N ALA A 265 24.55 -1.63 21.29
CA ALA A 265 24.06 -2.47 22.38
C ALA A 265 22.58 -2.86 22.21
N ALA A 266 21.88 -2.19 21.30
CA ALA A 266 20.45 -2.34 21.05
C ALA A 266 20.07 -3.69 20.44
N PHE A 267 20.77 -4.02 19.36
CA PHE A 267 20.54 -5.15 18.47
C PHE A 267 21.93 -5.70 18.12
N PRO A 268 22.59 -6.38 19.09
CA PRO A 268 23.94 -6.88 18.89
C PRO A 268 24.06 -7.85 17.73
N GLU A 269 22.96 -8.51 17.32
CA GLU A 269 22.86 -9.34 16.12
C GLU A 269 22.99 -8.57 14.81
N CYS A 270 22.65 -7.27 14.81
CA CYS A 270 22.86 -6.36 13.69
C CYS A 270 24.28 -5.80 13.63
N GLN A 271 25.14 -6.08 14.61
CA GLN A 271 26.44 -5.42 14.76
C GLN A 271 27.65 -6.33 15.03
N PRO A 272 27.60 -7.68 15.11
CA PRO A 272 28.70 -8.39 15.75
C PRO A 272 29.91 -8.60 14.81
N LEU A 273 29.77 -8.37 13.50
CA LEU A 273 30.81 -8.65 12.50
C LEU A 273 30.84 -7.63 11.33
N GLN A 274 31.27 -6.37 11.56
CA GLN A 274 31.71 -5.38 10.54
C GLN A 274 30.75 -4.22 10.11
N ARG A 275 29.95 -3.62 11.01
CA ARG A 275 29.03 -2.48 10.72
C ARG A 275 27.77 -2.82 9.91
N ARG A 276 27.35 -4.07 9.97
CA ARG A 276 26.05 -4.54 9.47
C ARG A 276 24.89 -3.65 9.92
N ASP A 277 23.84 -3.58 9.14
CA ASP A 277 22.69 -2.71 9.41
C ASP A 277 21.36 -3.46 9.47
N CYS A 278 21.39 -4.79 9.40
CA CYS A 278 20.22 -5.65 9.41
C CYS A 278 19.29 -5.45 8.22
N ILE A 279 19.76 -4.76 7.18
CA ILE A 279 19.07 -4.59 5.92
C ILE A 279 19.74 -5.54 4.94
N ILE A 280 19.04 -6.63 4.61
CA ILE A 280 19.58 -7.59 3.64
C ILE A 280 19.12 -7.22 2.24
N GLY A 281 17.82 -6.96 2.02
CA GLY A 281 17.30 -6.61 0.71
C GLY A 281 17.53 -7.68 -0.38
N ARG A 282 16.47 -8.16 -1.01
CA ARG A 282 16.60 -9.04 -2.19
C ARG A 282 15.56 -8.75 -3.24
N HIS A 283 15.91 -8.88 -4.51
CA HIS A 283 14.95 -8.72 -5.57
C HIS A 283 13.93 -9.86 -5.53
N ASN A 284 12.71 -9.56 -5.99
CA ASN A 284 11.81 -10.63 -6.37
C ASN A 284 12.11 -11.07 -7.80
N GLU A 285 11.69 -12.28 -8.13
CA GLU A 285 11.93 -12.90 -9.42
C GLU A 285 10.61 -13.28 -10.10
N ASN A 286 10.63 -13.52 -11.40
CA ASN A 286 9.52 -14.17 -12.10
C ASN A 286 10.07 -15.14 -13.13
N GLY A 287 9.68 -16.42 -12.98
CA GLY A 287 10.06 -17.52 -13.87
C GLY A 287 8.90 -18.09 -14.68
N SER A 288 7.74 -17.40 -14.75
CA SER A 288 6.54 -17.92 -15.40
C SER A 288 6.78 -18.21 -16.89
N CYS A 289 6.49 -19.45 -17.33
CA CYS A 289 6.60 -19.83 -18.74
C CYS A 289 5.44 -19.22 -19.55
N PRO A 290 5.69 -18.75 -20.78
CA PRO A 290 4.62 -18.39 -21.72
C PRO A 290 3.75 -19.58 -22.14
N CYS A 291 4.35 -20.78 -22.12
CA CYS A 291 3.70 -22.04 -22.41
C CYS A 291 2.75 -22.53 -21.31
N ASP A 292 2.81 -21.93 -20.12
CA ASP A 292 1.89 -22.18 -19.02
C ASP A 292 0.82 -21.07 -18.93
N GLY A 293 0.63 -20.28 -20.00
CA GLY A 293 -0.31 -19.15 -20.03
C GLY A 293 0.21 -17.87 -19.36
N GLY A 294 1.46 -17.86 -18.91
CA GLY A 294 2.11 -16.69 -18.32
C GLY A 294 2.27 -15.55 -19.31
N VAL A 295 1.82 -14.35 -18.94
CA VAL A 295 1.95 -13.16 -19.78
C VAL A 295 3.41 -12.70 -19.82
N ILE A 296 4.08 -12.88 -20.95
CA ILE A 296 5.33 -12.17 -21.25
C ILE A 296 4.97 -10.74 -21.67
N GLY A 297 5.47 -9.73 -20.96
CA GLY A 297 5.54 -8.39 -21.56
C GLY A 297 6.41 -8.40 -22.81
N GLY A 298 6.03 -7.62 -23.82
CA GLY A 298 6.56 -7.65 -25.20
C GLY A 298 8.04 -7.29 -25.39
N ASP A 299 8.86 -7.32 -24.35
CA ASP A 299 10.27 -6.95 -24.40
C ASP A 299 11.19 -8.15 -24.72
N LEU A 300 10.62 -9.28 -25.19
CA LEU A 300 11.38 -10.49 -25.58
C LEU A 300 11.06 -10.94 -27.01
N PRO A 301 12.04 -11.53 -27.72
CA PRO A 301 11.84 -12.05 -29.06
C PRO A 301 10.76 -13.15 -29.10
N PRO A 302 10.10 -13.38 -30.25
CA PRO A 302 9.13 -14.45 -30.42
C PRO A 302 9.74 -15.81 -30.04
N ILE A 303 9.07 -16.56 -29.18
CA ILE A 303 9.55 -17.84 -28.68
C ILE A 303 9.57 -18.88 -29.81
N ALA A 304 10.68 -19.61 -29.92
CA ALA A 304 10.72 -20.91 -30.57
C ALA A 304 10.01 -21.95 -29.66
N GLU A 305 9.32 -22.90 -30.27
CA GLU A 305 8.49 -23.96 -29.67
C GLU A 305 8.88 -24.40 -28.25
N CYS A 306 7.98 -24.17 -27.28
CA CYS A 306 8.11 -24.72 -25.94
C CYS A 306 7.94 -26.25 -25.96
N GLY A 307 8.91 -26.99 -25.40
CA GLY A 307 8.81 -28.44 -25.25
C GLY A 307 7.69 -28.86 -24.27
N SER A 308 7.19 -30.08 -24.44
CA SER A 308 5.99 -30.64 -23.78
C SER A 308 6.10 -30.87 -22.25
N THR A 309 7.12 -30.34 -21.58
CA THR A 309 7.40 -30.60 -20.15
C THR A 309 7.40 -29.35 -19.27
N GLY A 310 7.23 -28.14 -19.82
CA GLY A 310 7.09 -26.87 -19.07
C GLY A 310 8.29 -26.45 -18.19
N LYS A 311 9.22 -27.36 -17.86
CA LYS A 311 10.47 -27.09 -17.13
C LYS A 311 11.57 -26.49 -17.99
N ASP A 312 11.49 -26.67 -19.31
CA ASP A 312 12.56 -26.34 -20.26
C ASP A 312 12.12 -25.30 -21.30
N CYS A 313 11.40 -24.27 -20.88
CA CYS A 313 11.15 -23.13 -21.76
C CYS A 313 12.40 -22.29 -22.04
N GLY A 314 13.52 -22.56 -21.35
CA GLY A 314 14.80 -21.89 -21.57
C GLY A 314 14.76 -20.37 -21.31
N MET A 315 13.68 -19.87 -20.69
CA MET A 315 13.51 -18.44 -20.41
C MET A 315 14.29 -18.07 -19.15
N PRO A 316 15.05 -16.96 -19.17
CA PRO A 316 15.75 -16.48 -17.97
C PRO A 316 14.74 -15.98 -16.94
N THR A 317 14.98 -16.29 -15.66
CA THR A 317 14.29 -15.66 -14.53
C THR A 317 14.48 -14.14 -14.59
N ARG A 318 13.38 -13.37 -14.46
CA ARG A 318 13.37 -11.91 -14.59
C ARG A 318 13.25 -11.22 -13.24
N VAL A 319 13.81 -10.01 -13.11
CA VAL A 319 13.57 -9.17 -11.93
C VAL A 319 12.12 -8.71 -11.90
N GLY A 320 11.48 -8.96 -10.77
CA GLY A 320 10.14 -8.51 -10.47
C GLY A 320 10.10 -7.03 -10.05
N ARG A 321 9.10 -6.26 -10.51
CA ARG A 321 9.03 -4.79 -10.30
C ARG A 321 7.63 -4.30 -9.90
N PHE A 322 6.62 -4.85 -10.55
CA PHE A 322 5.24 -4.40 -10.49
C PHE A 322 4.34 -5.39 -9.75
N GLY A 323 3.15 -4.94 -9.37
CA GLY A 323 2.22 -5.76 -8.61
C GLY A 323 2.66 -6.01 -7.18
N LEU A 324 1.98 -6.96 -6.55
CA LEU A 324 2.19 -7.36 -5.16
C LEU A 324 3.60 -7.94 -4.99
N ARG A 325 4.35 -7.47 -3.98
CA ARG A 325 5.73 -7.91 -3.70
C ARG A 325 6.63 -7.93 -4.94
N ALA A 326 6.39 -7.03 -5.89
CA ALA A 326 7.10 -7.00 -7.17
C ALA A 326 6.94 -8.25 -8.06
N ALA A 327 5.88 -9.05 -7.92
CA ALA A 327 5.67 -10.29 -8.69
C ALA A 327 5.76 -10.15 -10.22
N GLY A 328 5.42 -8.98 -10.75
CA GLY A 328 5.34 -8.72 -12.18
C GLY A 328 6.59 -8.06 -12.74
N PRO A 329 7.35 -8.69 -13.66
CA PRO A 329 8.50 -8.06 -14.33
C PRO A 329 8.14 -6.92 -15.29
N THR A 330 6.91 -6.85 -15.82
CA THR A 330 6.55 -5.87 -16.88
C THR A 330 5.26 -5.11 -16.61
N LEU A 331 5.15 -3.91 -17.18
CA LEU A 331 3.91 -3.14 -17.13
C LEU A 331 2.76 -3.81 -17.88
N VAL A 332 3.04 -4.53 -18.98
CA VAL A 332 2.01 -5.25 -19.75
C VAL A 332 1.34 -6.31 -18.89
N GLN A 333 2.13 -7.16 -18.23
CA GLN A 333 1.62 -8.16 -17.30
C GLN A 333 0.82 -7.50 -16.17
N PHE A 334 1.34 -6.40 -15.64
CA PHE A 334 0.69 -5.67 -14.56
C PHE A 334 -0.68 -5.09 -14.98
N VAL A 335 -0.80 -4.55 -16.20
CA VAL A 335 -2.07 -4.06 -16.78
C VAL A 335 -3.05 -5.22 -16.99
N ILE A 336 -2.61 -6.32 -17.58
CA ILE A 336 -3.47 -7.48 -17.85
C ILE A 336 -3.98 -8.11 -16.56
N GLY A 337 -3.13 -8.23 -15.53
CA GLY A 337 -3.55 -8.73 -14.23
C GLY A 337 -4.60 -7.87 -13.55
N GLY A 338 -4.58 -6.56 -13.76
CA GLY A 338 -5.63 -5.65 -13.28
C GLY A 338 -6.92 -5.73 -14.10
N MET A 339 -6.82 -5.86 -15.43
CA MET A 339 -7.98 -5.96 -16.32
C MET A 339 -8.74 -7.27 -16.11
N GLN A 340 -8.04 -8.41 -16.20
CA GLN A 340 -8.67 -9.72 -16.12
C GLN A 340 -8.99 -10.11 -14.67
N GLY A 341 -7.99 -10.03 -13.78
CA GLY A 341 -8.12 -10.57 -12.42
C GLY A 341 -9.01 -9.75 -11.48
N GLU A 342 -9.27 -8.47 -11.78
CA GLU A 342 -10.03 -7.57 -10.89
C GLU A 342 -11.33 -7.06 -11.53
N LEU A 343 -11.40 -6.97 -12.86
CA LEU A 343 -12.58 -6.47 -13.61
C LEU A 343 -13.23 -7.54 -14.50
N GLY A 344 -12.62 -8.72 -14.65
CA GLY A 344 -13.10 -9.77 -15.55
C GLY A 344 -12.81 -9.51 -17.04
N ILE A 345 -12.08 -8.44 -17.38
CA ILE A 345 -11.88 -8.03 -18.77
C ILE A 345 -10.73 -8.81 -19.43
N THR A 346 -11.01 -9.46 -20.56
CA THR A 346 -10.07 -10.26 -21.33
C THR A 346 -9.50 -9.54 -22.56
N SER A 347 -8.40 -10.08 -23.08
CA SER A 347 -7.69 -9.55 -24.26
C SER A 347 -6.97 -10.68 -25.02
N PRO A 348 -6.47 -10.48 -26.24
CA PRO A 348 -5.65 -11.49 -26.93
C PRO A 348 -4.35 -11.89 -26.21
N LEU A 349 -3.98 -11.22 -25.13
CA LEU A 349 -2.84 -11.59 -24.27
C LEU A 349 -3.28 -12.44 -23.06
N ARG A 350 -4.60 -12.48 -22.78
CA ARG A 350 -5.26 -13.28 -21.75
C ARG A 350 -6.77 -13.35 -22.07
N ASP A 351 -7.20 -14.37 -22.79
CA ASP A 351 -8.49 -14.46 -23.50
C ASP A 351 -9.53 -15.31 -22.76
N THR A 352 -9.50 -15.25 -21.43
CA THR A 352 -10.32 -16.10 -20.58
C THR A 352 -10.64 -15.37 -19.28
N GLU A 353 -11.93 -15.32 -18.91
CA GLU A 353 -12.39 -14.77 -17.65
C GLU A 353 -11.86 -15.54 -16.42
N PRO A 354 -11.83 -14.91 -15.23
CA PRO A 354 -11.71 -15.61 -13.97
C PRO A 354 -12.90 -16.55 -13.71
N ASN A 355 -12.66 -17.69 -13.04
CA ASN A 355 -13.74 -18.60 -12.66
C ASN A 355 -14.81 -17.95 -11.79
N GLN A 356 -16.07 -18.14 -12.17
CA GLN A 356 -17.23 -17.70 -11.39
C GLN A 356 -17.46 -18.62 -10.18
N ALA A 357 -17.81 -18.03 -9.04
CA ALA A 357 -18.16 -18.81 -7.86
C ALA A 357 -19.39 -19.72 -8.14
N PRO A 358 -19.44 -20.96 -7.60
CA PRO A 358 -20.54 -21.89 -7.83
C PRO A 358 -21.94 -21.30 -7.52
N VAL A 359 -22.02 -20.41 -6.53
CA VAL A 359 -23.26 -19.73 -6.17
C VAL A 359 -23.74 -18.76 -7.26
N ASN A 360 -22.83 -18.08 -7.97
CA ASN A 360 -23.17 -17.17 -9.06
C ASN A 360 -23.42 -17.92 -10.38
N ILE A 361 -22.78 -19.08 -10.60
CA ILE A 361 -23.14 -20.01 -11.70
C ILE A 361 -24.62 -20.41 -11.60
N ALA A 362 -25.12 -20.70 -10.39
CA ALA A 362 -26.53 -21.02 -10.16
C ALA A 362 -27.47 -19.82 -10.39
N ARG A 363 -26.93 -18.59 -10.39
CA ARG A 363 -27.63 -17.31 -10.62
C ARG A 363 -27.40 -16.74 -12.02
N ARG A 364 -26.83 -17.51 -12.95
CA ARG A 364 -26.59 -17.07 -14.34
C ARG A 364 -27.82 -16.48 -15.03
N ASP A 365 -29.01 -17.03 -14.75
CA ASP A 365 -30.28 -16.57 -15.34
C ASP A 365 -30.75 -15.22 -14.75
N MET A 366 -30.10 -14.73 -13.69
CA MET A 366 -30.30 -13.43 -13.06
C MET A 366 -29.28 -12.37 -13.51
N GLY A 367 -28.47 -12.68 -14.54
CA GLY A 367 -27.44 -11.78 -15.06
C GLY A 367 -26.04 -11.99 -14.48
N CYS A 368 -25.84 -12.99 -13.61
CA CYS A 368 -24.53 -13.36 -13.05
C CYS A 368 -23.72 -14.28 -13.95
N LYS A 369 -23.76 -14.02 -15.25
CA LYS A 369 -22.99 -14.73 -16.26
C LYS A 369 -22.52 -13.74 -17.31
N ASP A 370 -21.26 -13.82 -17.71
CA ASP A 370 -20.81 -13.18 -18.94
C ASP A 370 -21.35 -13.91 -20.18
N THR A 371 -21.85 -13.12 -21.12
CA THR A 371 -22.43 -13.59 -22.38
C THR A 371 -21.68 -13.06 -23.59
N VAL A 372 -20.65 -12.24 -23.38
CA VAL A 372 -19.78 -11.73 -24.43
C VAL A 372 -18.71 -12.78 -24.74
N PRO A 373 -18.37 -13.05 -26.02
CA PRO A 373 -17.28 -13.96 -26.34
C PRO A 373 -15.90 -13.34 -26.13
N ASP A 374 -15.01 -14.07 -25.45
CA ASP A 374 -13.62 -13.70 -25.30
C ASP A 374 -12.84 -13.70 -26.65
N PRO A 375 -11.84 -12.83 -26.84
CA PRO A 375 -11.52 -11.70 -25.96
C PRO A 375 -12.39 -10.46 -26.21
N GLU A 376 -12.80 -9.75 -25.15
CA GLU A 376 -13.65 -8.56 -25.25
C GLU A 376 -12.94 -7.37 -25.92
N PHE A 377 -11.66 -7.16 -25.60
CA PHE A 377 -10.89 -5.98 -26.06
C PHE A 377 -9.63 -6.36 -26.81
N GLY A 378 -9.27 -5.55 -27.82
CA GLY A 378 -8.05 -5.73 -28.60
C GLY A 378 -6.75 -5.39 -27.85
N LYS A 379 -5.62 -5.80 -28.41
CA LYS A 379 -4.26 -5.50 -27.88
C LYS A 379 -3.97 -4.00 -27.76
N ASP A 380 -4.62 -3.17 -28.58
CA ASP A 380 -4.48 -1.72 -28.55
C ASP A 380 -4.95 -1.12 -27.22
N THR A 381 -6.00 -1.69 -26.60
CA THR A 381 -6.47 -1.26 -25.27
C THR A 381 -5.38 -1.44 -24.23
N VAL A 382 -4.77 -2.63 -24.17
CA VAL A 382 -3.65 -2.93 -23.26
C VAL A 382 -2.48 -1.99 -23.51
N SER A 383 -2.16 -1.74 -24.77
CA SER A 383 -1.04 -0.87 -25.17
C SER A 383 -1.27 0.60 -24.81
N ASN A 384 -2.50 1.10 -24.97
CA ASN A 384 -2.88 2.46 -24.59
C ASN A 384 -2.86 2.66 -23.06
N VAL A 385 -3.37 1.69 -22.29
CA VAL A 385 -3.28 1.73 -20.82
C VAL A 385 -1.82 1.66 -20.36
N ARG A 386 -0.99 0.79 -20.95
CA ARG A 386 0.46 0.75 -20.67
C ARG A 386 1.12 2.10 -20.96
N THR A 387 0.80 2.72 -22.10
CA THR A 387 1.36 4.02 -22.51
C THR A 387 0.94 5.13 -21.55
N MET A 388 -0.31 5.13 -21.11
CA MET A 388 -0.79 6.01 -20.04
C MET A 388 0.06 5.86 -18.76
N LEU A 389 0.29 4.63 -18.29
CA LEU A 389 1.11 4.39 -17.09
C LEU A 389 2.58 4.82 -17.26
N ARG A 390 3.15 4.61 -18.45
CA ARG A 390 4.52 5.00 -18.78
C ARG A 390 4.71 6.52 -18.75
N LEU A 391 3.76 7.23 -19.35
CA LEU A 391 3.88 8.66 -19.58
C LEU A 391 3.33 9.53 -18.45
N THR A 392 2.83 8.93 -17.37
CA THR A 392 2.42 9.65 -16.16
C THR A 392 3.65 9.79 -15.24
N PRO A 393 4.35 10.95 -15.22
CA PRO A 393 5.52 11.15 -14.37
C PRO A 393 5.13 11.27 -12.89
N PRO A 394 6.10 11.18 -11.96
CA PRO A 394 5.92 11.67 -10.60
C PRO A 394 5.48 13.15 -10.60
N PRO A 395 4.69 13.59 -9.62
CA PRO A 395 4.45 15.02 -9.43
C PRO A 395 5.74 15.75 -9.09
N GLU A 396 5.76 17.07 -9.32
CA GLU A 396 6.85 17.92 -8.86
C GLU A 396 6.94 17.91 -7.33
N PHE A 397 8.15 18.10 -6.81
CA PHE A 397 8.38 18.22 -5.37
C PHE A 397 7.58 19.37 -4.76
N GLY A 398 7.31 19.25 -3.47
CA GLY A 398 6.76 20.33 -2.69
C GLY A 398 7.61 21.60 -2.83
N ARG A 399 6.92 22.75 -2.77
CA ARG A 399 7.53 24.07 -3.01
C ARG A 399 8.73 24.32 -2.09
N THR A 400 8.67 23.90 -0.84
CA THR A 400 9.73 24.16 0.15
C THR A 400 10.99 23.38 -0.20
N LEU A 401 10.84 22.10 -0.58
CA LEU A 401 11.94 21.28 -1.03
C LEU A 401 12.50 21.80 -2.35
N LEU A 402 11.64 22.16 -3.31
CA LEU A 402 12.08 22.69 -4.60
C LEU A 402 12.92 23.97 -4.43
N GLU A 403 12.44 24.95 -3.65
CA GLU A 403 13.20 26.17 -3.34
C GLU A 403 14.55 25.86 -2.65
N LEU A 404 14.59 24.83 -1.80
CA LEU A 404 15.84 24.37 -1.17
C LEU A 404 16.81 23.77 -2.20
N LEU A 405 16.31 22.93 -3.11
CA LEU A 405 17.11 22.28 -4.16
C LEU A 405 17.54 23.26 -5.26
N GLU A 406 16.84 24.37 -5.48
CA GLU A 406 17.24 25.42 -6.41
C GLU A 406 18.25 26.41 -5.80
N SER A 407 18.40 26.39 -4.48
CA SER A 407 19.36 27.27 -3.79
C SER A 407 20.82 26.99 -4.18
N GLY A 408 21.67 28.01 -4.01
CA GLY A 408 23.10 27.91 -4.33
C GLY A 408 23.81 26.78 -3.57
N ASP A 409 23.43 26.56 -2.30
CA ASP A 409 23.90 25.44 -1.48
C ASP A 409 22.72 24.86 -0.66
N PRO A 410 22.16 23.70 -1.06
CA PRO A 410 21.11 22.99 -0.33
C PRO A 410 21.52 22.47 1.04
N GLU A 411 22.82 22.29 1.31
CA GLU A 411 23.34 21.86 2.62
C GLU A 411 23.56 23.03 3.58
N GLU A 412 23.56 24.28 3.08
CA GLU A 412 23.70 25.46 3.91
C GLU A 412 22.58 25.53 4.96
N GLN A 413 22.96 25.58 6.23
CA GLN A 413 22.04 25.55 7.36
C GLN A 413 20.97 26.64 7.25
N ARG A 414 19.70 26.24 7.22
CA ARG A 414 18.59 27.19 7.17
C ARG A 414 18.28 27.78 8.55
N PRO A 415 17.89 29.07 8.64
CA PRO A 415 17.69 29.73 9.93
C PRO A 415 16.49 29.21 10.71
N GLY A 416 16.68 29.03 12.02
CA GLY A 416 15.62 28.82 13.01
C GLY A 416 14.73 27.59 12.73
N GLU A 417 13.45 27.72 13.07
CA GLU A 417 12.42 26.70 12.84
C GLU A 417 11.59 27.02 11.57
N SER A 418 12.23 27.57 10.53
CA SER A 418 11.54 27.84 9.25
C SER A 418 11.06 26.54 8.58
N PRO A 419 10.04 26.59 7.69
CA PRO A 419 9.63 25.43 6.90
C PRO A 419 10.82 24.78 6.16
N ALA A 420 11.66 25.61 5.52
CA ALA A 420 12.88 25.14 4.85
C ALA A 420 13.87 24.46 5.80
N ALA A 421 14.05 24.96 7.02
CA ALA A 421 14.89 24.31 8.03
C ALA A 421 14.34 22.95 8.47
N ARG A 422 13.02 22.81 8.62
CA ARG A 422 12.39 21.52 8.93
C ARG A 422 12.52 20.51 7.79
N VAL A 423 12.26 20.93 6.56
CA VAL A 423 12.40 20.06 5.36
C VAL A 423 13.86 19.64 5.16
N GLN A 424 14.81 20.58 5.28
CA GLN A 424 16.24 20.28 5.23
C GLN A 424 16.64 19.28 6.32
N ARG A 425 16.22 19.51 7.57
CA ARG A 425 16.48 18.61 8.69
C ARG A 425 15.88 17.22 8.46
N GLY A 426 14.66 17.15 7.94
CA GLY A 426 13.99 15.89 7.60
C GLY A 426 14.75 15.10 6.53
N ALA A 427 15.17 15.76 5.45
CA ALA A 427 15.97 15.15 4.39
C ALA A 427 17.31 14.61 4.91
N MET A 428 17.98 15.38 5.77
CA MET A 428 19.21 14.92 6.43
C MET A 428 18.95 13.71 7.32
N LEU A 429 17.94 13.77 8.21
CA LEU A 429 17.57 12.64 9.08
C LEU A 429 17.24 11.38 8.29
N PHE A 430 16.58 11.54 7.14
CA PHE A 430 16.27 10.45 6.21
C PHE A 430 17.54 9.78 5.67
N GLY A 431 18.61 10.57 5.47
CA GLY A 431 19.92 10.14 4.96
C GLY A 431 20.25 10.67 3.56
N VAL A 432 19.53 11.69 3.08
CA VAL A 432 19.73 12.27 1.74
C VAL A 432 20.94 13.19 1.72
N ASP A 433 21.79 13.03 0.70
CA ASP A 433 22.76 14.03 0.28
C ASP A 433 22.05 15.08 -0.58
N LEU A 434 21.72 16.23 0.00
CA LEU A 434 20.90 17.26 -0.64
C LEU A 434 21.57 17.90 -1.86
N VAL A 435 22.90 17.96 -1.91
CA VAL A 435 23.62 18.51 -3.07
C VAL A 435 23.61 17.52 -4.22
N ALA A 436 23.93 16.25 -3.95
CA ALA A 436 23.85 15.18 -4.94
C ALA A 436 22.43 15.04 -5.49
N PHE A 437 21.43 15.09 -4.59
CA PHE A 437 20.02 15.02 -4.95
C PHE A 437 19.64 16.18 -5.87
N ALA A 438 19.95 17.42 -5.48
CA ALA A 438 19.69 18.59 -6.29
C ALA A 438 20.40 18.53 -7.65
N ASN A 439 21.66 18.07 -7.71
CA ASN A 439 22.40 17.94 -8.95
C ASN A 439 21.72 16.98 -9.94
N ARG A 440 21.07 15.92 -9.44
CA ARG A 440 20.36 14.90 -10.24
C ARG A 440 18.95 15.34 -10.66
N THR A 441 18.27 16.14 -9.84
CA THR A 441 16.85 16.50 -10.06
C THR A 441 16.63 17.89 -10.64
N ILE A 442 17.54 18.83 -10.41
CA ILE A 442 17.39 20.21 -10.89
C ILE A 442 18.12 20.39 -12.23
N GLN A 443 17.39 20.89 -13.21
CA GLN A 443 17.90 21.06 -14.57
C GLN A 443 19.16 21.95 -14.58
N ARG A 444 20.20 21.49 -15.30
CA ARG A 444 21.49 22.19 -15.48
C ARG A 444 22.33 22.36 -14.20
N ARG A 445 21.99 21.68 -13.12
CA ARG A 445 22.74 21.76 -11.86
C ARG A 445 23.92 20.77 -11.82
N MET A 446 23.79 19.59 -12.42
CA MET A 446 24.87 18.61 -12.54
C MET A 446 26.10 19.20 -13.24
N PRO A 447 27.29 19.22 -12.62
CA PRO A 447 28.52 19.66 -13.27
C PRO A 447 28.88 18.75 -14.46
N SER A 448 29.48 19.32 -15.51
CA SER A 448 29.85 18.55 -16.71
C SER A 448 30.91 17.47 -16.45
N ALA A 449 31.68 17.60 -15.36
CA ALA A 449 32.71 16.65 -14.95
C ALA A 449 32.17 15.56 -14.00
N GLY A 450 30.89 15.61 -13.61
CA GLY A 450 30.38 14.87 -12.45
C GLY A 450 30.56 15.67 -11.15
N ASP A 451 29.98 15.16 -10.06
CA ASP A 451 30.06 15.77 -8.73
C ASP A 451 30.85 14.94 -7.70
N ASP A 452 31.38 13.78 -8.10
CA ASP A 452 32.08 12.81 -7.23
C ASP A 452 31.27 12.42 -5.97
N ARG A 453 29.95 12.61 -5.99
CA ARG A 453 29.03 12.24 -4.92
C ARG A 453 28.32 10.93 -5.28
N ASP A 454 27.76 10.32 -4.26
CA ASP A 454 27.01 9.07 -4.36
C ASP A 454 25.94 9.13 -5.45
N GLU A 455 25.89 8.12 -6.33
CA GLU A 455 24.98 8.11 -7.49
C GLU A 455 23.50 8.10 -7.10
N HIS A 456 23.19 7.53 -5.94
CA HIS A 456 21.84 7.44 -5.39
C HIS A 456 21.45 8.64 -4.52
N ALA A 457 22.34 9.63 -4.40
CA ALA A 457 22.22 10.76 -3.49
C ALA A 457 22.09 10.35 -2.01
N ILE A 458 22.79 9.29 -1.61
CA ILE A 458 22.87 8.83 -0.22
C ILE A 458 24.04 9.53 0.48
N ASN A 459 23.81 10.06 1.68
CA ASN A 459 24.88 10.61 2.51
C ASN A 459 25.74 9.47 3.10
N GLN A 460 26.84 9.14 2.44
CA GLN A 460 27.74 8.07 2.88
C GLN A 460 28.54 8.39 4.17
N THR A 461 28.56 9.65 4.61
CA THR A 461 29.30 10.07 5.82
C THR A 461 28.49 9.83 7.09
N ASP A 462 27.22 10.23 7.08
CA ASP A 462 26.30 10.05 8.21
C ASP A 462 24.88 9.90 7.70
N ARG A 463 24.36 8.67 7.69
CA ARG A 463 22.99 8.37 7.24
C ARG A 463 21.93 8.67 8.29
N LEU A 464 22.32 9.10 9.51
CA LEU A 464 21.42 9.39 10.63
C LEU A 464 20.43 8.25 10.91
N LEU A 465 19.17 8.36 10.48
CA LEU A 465 18.21 7.27 10.69
C LEU A 465 18.50 6.06 9.80
N ASN A 466 19.10 6.28 8.62
CA ASN A 466 19.27 5.31 7.53
C ASN A 466 17.95 4.89 6.86
N CYS A 467 16.98 5.81 6.71
CA CYS A 467 15.78 5.52 5.90
C CYS A 467 16.14 5.22 4.44
N VAL A 468 17.18 5.89 3.92
CA VAL A 468 17.78 5.64 2.60
C VAL A 468 18.34 4.22 2.40
N GLY A 469 18.51 3.42 3.46
CA GLY A 469 18.97 2.04 3.35
C GLY A 469 18.02 1.14 2.54
N CYS A 470 16.72 1.43 2.59
CA CYS A 470 15.71 0.81 1.73
C CYS A 470 15.14 1.84 0.74
N HIS A 471 14.87 3.07 1.22
CA HIS A 471 14.28 4.13 0.40
C HIS A 471 15.34 4.94 -0.37
N THR A 472 16.01 4.28 -1.30
CA THR A 472 17.05 4.87 -2.15
C THR A 472 16.52 6.11 -2.90
N PRO A 473 17.04 7.33 -2.64
CA PRO A 473 16.44 8.58 -3.15
C PRO A 473 16.35 8.65 -4.68
N ILE A 474 17.45 8.31 -5.37
CA ILE A 474 17.58 8.38 -6.82
C ILE A 474 18.01 7.03 -7.38
N GLN A 475 17.37 6.63 -8.48
CA GLN A 475 17.83 5.54 -9.35
C GLN A 475 18.17 6.10 -10.73
N ALA A 476 19.20 5.56 -11.38
CA ALA A 476 19.43 5.82 -12.80
C ALA A 476 18.58 4.88 -13.66
N THR A 477 17.95 5.41 -14.70
CA THR A 477 17.34 4.59 -15.75
C THR A 477 18.37 4.25 -16.83
N GLY A 478 18.22 3.07 -17.43
CA GLY A 478 18.96 2.67 -18.63
C GLY A 478 18.20 3.04 -19.90
N GLU A 479 18.46 2.32 -20.98
CA GLU A 479 17.60 2.39 -22.16
C GLU A 479 16.24 1.77 -21.85
N SER A 480 15.16 2.53 -22.01
CA SER A 480 13.80 2.03 -21.75
C SER A 480 13.48 0.89 -22.71
N PRO A 481 12.89 -0.24 -22.22
CA PRO A 481 12.40 -1.31 -23.07
C PRO A 481 11.41 -0.83 -24.15
N ALA A 482 10.66 0.23 -23.85
CA ALA A 482 9.77 0.88 -24.82
C ALA A 482 10.53 1.40 -26.06
N LYS A 483 11.70 2.00 -25.84
CA LYS A 483 12.52 2.59 -26.91
C LYS A 483 13.07 1.51 -27.83
N THR A 484 13.60 0.43 -27.25
CA THR A 484 14.12 -0.72 -28.00
C THR A 484 13.05 -1.43 -28.80
N ALA A 485 11.82 -1.53 -28.25
CA ALA A 485 10.67 -2.12 -28.94
C ALA A 485 10.04 -1.20 -30.01
N GLY A 486 10.41 0.09 -30.04
CA GLY A 486 9.76 1.09 -30.89
C GLY A 486 8.37 1.50 -30.38
N ASP A 487 8.07 1.25 -29.10
CA ASP A 487 6.84 1.65 -28.43
C ASP A 487 6.85 3.15 -28.06
N LEU A 488 5.65 3.69 -27.85
CA LEU A 488 5.44 5.04 -27.34
C LEU A 488 6.02 5.24 -25.93
N GLY A 489 6.62 6.42 -25.71
CA GLY A 489 7.09 6.88 -24.41
C GLY A 489 8.53 6.51 -24.03
N GLY A 490 9.26 5.76 -24.85
CA GLY A 490 10.60 5.30 -24.50
C GLY A 490 11.67 6.38 -24.35
N ASP A 491 11.55 7.49 -25.09
CA ASP A 491 12.55 8.56 -25.04
C ASP A 491 12.54 9.34 -23.72
N HIS A 492 11.37 9.57 -23.12
CA HIS A 492 11.25 10.32 -21.85
C HIS A 492 11.77 9.56 -20.64
N LEU A 493 11.93 8.24 -20.78
CA LEU A 493 12.24 7.32 -19.69
C LEU A 493 13.68 6.81 -19.73
N SER A 494 14.42 7.06 -20.82
CA SER A 494 15.74 6.48 -21.04
C SER A 494 16.84 7.40 -20.55
N PHE A 495 17.81 6.86 -19.80
CA PHE A 495 19.02 7.57 -19.35
C PHE A 495 18.74 8.86 -18.56
N VAL A 496 17.69 8.85 -17.74
CA VAL A 496 17.30 9.91 -16.81
C VAL A 496 17.48 9.48 -15.36
N TRP A 497 17.57 10.46 -14.46
CA TRP A 497 17.49 10.24 -13.02
C TRP A 497 16.03 10.11 -12.59
N ALA A 498 15.73 9.07 -11.83
CA ALA A 498 14.40 8.75 -11.34
C ALA A 498 14.34 8.91 -9.80
N PRO A 499 13.69 9.95 -9.26
CA PRO A 499 13.57 10.18 -7.83
C PRO A 499 12.48 9.29 -7.22
N ILE A 500 12.70 7.97 -7.20
CA ILE A 500 11.67 7.01 -6.79
C ILE A 500 11.61 6.75 -5.29
N PHE A 501 12.67 7.05 -4.53
CA PHE A 501 12.76 6.79 -3.08
C PHE A 501 12.47 5.32 -2.72
N SER A 502 13.11 4.41 -3.45
CA SER A 502 12.98 2.96 -3.32
C SER A 502 14.15 2.27 -4.01
N ASP A 503 14.67 1.21 -3.41
CA ASP A 503 15.61 0.26 -4.02
C ASP A 503 14.93 -0.81 -4.88
N LEU A 504 13.60 -0.90 -4.83
CA LEU A 504 12.78 -1.94 -5.46
C LEU A 504 13.10 -3.36 -4.98
N LEU A 505 13.76 -3.51 -3.83
CA LEU A 505 14.07 -4.79 -3.19
C LEU A 505 13.00 -5.16 -2.17
N LEU A 506 12.90 -6.45 -1.90
CA LEU A 506 12.13 -7.05 -0.82
C LEU A 506 12.89 -6.94 0.50
N HIS A 507 12.20 -6.53 1.56
CA HIS A 507 12.68 -6.53 2.93
C HIS A 507 11.72 -7.24 3.87
N GLU A 508 12.25 -7.87 4.92
CA GLU A 508 11.47 -8.52 5.95
C GLU A 508 10.76 -7.50 6.85
N MET A 509 9.44 -7.62 6.95
CA MET A 509 8.56 -6.86 7.82
C MET A 509 8.23 -7.64 9.09
N THR A 510 7.61 -6.97 10.06
CA THR A 510 7.25 -7.58 11.34
C THR A 510 6.21 -8.68 11.20
N ILE A 511 6.36 -9.70 12.04
CA ILE A 511 5.50 -10.87 12.08
C ILE A 511 4.86 -10.96 13.47
N ILE A 512 3.60 -11.38 13.53
CA ILE A 512 2.97 -11.82 14.77
C ILE A 512 2.49 -13.26 14.55
N ASP A 513 3.19 -14.23 15.14
CA ASP A 513 2.92 -15.65 14.89
C ASP A 513 1.47 -16.05 15.21
N ALA A 514 0.89 -15.50 16.28
CA ALA A 514 -0.52 -15.70 16.62
C ALA A 514 -1.46 -15.31 15.47
N GLU A 515 -1.22 -14.15 14.85
CA GLU A 515 -2.01 -13.67 13.71
C GLU A 515 -1.68 -14.46 12.44
N ARG A 516 -0.41 -14.87 12.26
CA ARG A 516 0.04 -15.65 11.11
C ARG A 516 -0.63 -17.03 11.08
N HIS A 517 -0.70 -17.73 12.21
CA HIS A 517 -1.15 -19.13 12.31
C HIS A 517 -2.65 -19.28 12.60
N ALA A 518 -3.40 -18.18 12.63
CA ALA A 518 -4.82 -18.22 12.92
C ALA A 518 -5.65 -18.83 11.76
N PRO A 519 -6.74 -19.57 12.05
CA PRO A 519 -7.62 -20.17 11.04
C PRO A 519 -8.39 -19.15 10.20
N THR A 520 -8.60 -17.97 10.76
CA THR A 520 -9.18 -16.80 10.12
C THR A 520 -8.34 -15.59 10.47
N PRO A 521 -8.43 -14.50 9.69
CA PRO A 521 -7.60 -13.33 9.92
C PRO A 521 -8.03 -12.62 11.20
N ARG A 522 -7.20 -11.67 11.64
CA ARG A 522 -7.49 -10.85 12.81
C ARG A 522 -8.70 -9.94 12.52
N ASP A 523 -9.73 -10.04 13.35
CA ASP A 523 -10.88 -9.14 13.29
C ASP A 523 -10.50 -7.70 13.71
N PRO A 524 -11.30 -6.69 13.32
CA PRO A 524 -11.04 -5.31 13.71
C PRO A 524 -11.03 -5.14 15.24
N LEU A 525 -9.95 -4.58 15.79
CA LEU A 525 -9.85 -4.26 17.21
C LEU A 525 -10.19 -2.79 17.44
N LEU A 526 -11.26 -2.53 18.22
CA LEU A 526 -11.60 -1.19 18.67
C LEU A 526 -10.86 -0.85 19.97
N ILE A 527 -10.10 0.24 19.96
CA ILE A 527 -9.42 0.76 21.15
C ILE A 527 -9.86 2.21 21.38
N ARG A 528 -10.24 2.52 22.62
CA ARG A 528 -10.61 3.87 23.02
C ARG A 528 -9.38 4.69 23.34
N ARG A 529 -9.09 5.69 22.50
CA ARG A 529 -7.87 6.51 22.57
C ARG A 529 -8.15 7.94 23.03
N LEU A 530 -7.23 8.49 23.81
CA LEU A 530 -7.23 9.91 24.15
C LEU A 530 -6.87 10.73 22.92
N ARG A 531 -7.83 11.51 22.40
CA ARG A 531 -7.55 12.48 21.34
C ARG A 531 -6.76 13.65 21.90
N ARG A 532 -5.58 13.92 21.34
CA ARG A 532 -4.89 15.20 21.56
C ARG A 532 -5.72 16.32 20.94
N VAL A 533 -6.25 17.22 21.77
CA VAL A 533 -6.89 18.46 21.31
C VAL A 533 -5.85 19.57 21.33
N GLY A 534 -5.23 19.84 20.18
CA GLY A 534 -4.37 21.02 19.95
C GLY A 534 -2.99 20.97 20.61
N GLY A 535 -1.93 21.08 19.79
CA GLY A 535 -0.55 21.15 20.26
C GLY A 535 0.54 21.04 19.18
N GLY A 536 0.20 21.02 17.88
CA GLY A 536 1.15 21.30 16.79
C GLY A 536 1.11 22.79 16.43
N PRO A 537 2.20 23.39 15.91
CA PRO A 537 2.22 24.78 15.49
C PRO A 537 1.14 25.03 14.43
N ARG A 538 0.54 26.22 14.46
CA ARG A 538 -0.58 26.64 13.61
C ARG A 538 -0.29 26.38 12.12
N GLY A 539 -0.94 25.38 11.55
CA GLY A 539 -1.20 25.31 10.12
C GLY A 539 -2.39 26.21 9.81
N GLU A 540 -2.14 27.50 9.61
CA GLU A 540 -3.07 28.38 8.91
C GLU A 540 -2.54 28.61 7.49
N ALA A 541 -3.45 28.42 6.53
CA ALA A 541 -3.42 28.74 5.10
C ALA A 541 -3.01 27.61 4.13
N GLU A 542 -3.77 27.59 3.01
CA GLU A 542 -3.65 26.79 1.77
C GLU A 542 -4.44 25.45 1.83
N ASP A 543 -5.57 25.22 1.14
CA ASP A 543 -6.00 25.68 -0.19
C ASP A 543 -7.51 26.03 -0.28
N ARG A 544 -7.80 27.28 -0.62
CA ARG A 544 -9.03 27.66 -1.34
C ARG A 544 -8.59 28.46 -2.56
N GLU A 545 -8.25 27.77 -3.64
CA GLU A 545 -8.09 28.42 -4.94
C GLU A 545 -9.45 28.99 -5.38
N HIS A 546 -9.60 30.31 -5.29
CA HIS A 546 -10.62 31.04 -6.05
C HIS A 546 -10.02 31.36 -7.41
N GLY A 547 -10.64 30.85 -8.48
CA GLY A 547 -10.31 31.23 -9.85
C GLY A 547 -10.50 32.74 -10.09
N PRO A 548 -9.80 33.32 -11.08
CA PRO A 548 -9.87 34.75 -11.32
C PRO A 548 -11.18 35.08 -12.04
N SER A 549 -12.03 35.90 -11.43
CA SER A 549 -13.08 36.61 -12.15
C SER A 549 -12.73 38.09 -12.22
N ASP A 550 -12.35 38.54 -13.40
CA ASP A 550 -12.27 39.95 -13.76
C ASP A 550 -13.65 40.62 -13.68
N SER A 551 -13.77 41.71 -12.91
CA SER A 551 -14.20 43.04 -13.39
C SER A 551 -14.51 44.02 -12.23
N PRO A 552 -14.32 45.34 -12.40
CA PRO A 552 -14.19 46.31 -11.31
C PRO A 552 -15.45 47.16 -11.07
N GLY A 553 -15.57 47.71 -9.84
CA GLY A 553 -16.30 48.96 -9.61
C GLY A 553 -17.07 49.05 -8.30
N GLY A 554 -16.93 50.17 -7.59
CA GLY A 554 -18.01 50.72 -6.76
C GLY A 554 -17.63 51.13 -5.33
N ASP A 555 -17.46 52.44 -5.15
CA ASP A 555 -17.26 53.15 -3.88
C ASP A 555 -18.39 52.99 -2.85
N GLY A 556 -18.11 53.35 -1.58
CA GLY A 556 -19.12 54.08 -0.79
C GLY A 556 -19.25 53.77 0.70
N HIS A 557 -18.71 54.70 1.51
CA HIS A 557 -19.07 55.11 2.87
C HIS A 557 -20.38 54.63 3.54
N GLY A 558 -20.35 54.47 4.87
CA GLY A 558 -21.56 54.66 5.69
C GLY A 558 -21.40 54.33 7.18
N ARG A 559 -21.57 55.33 8.04
CA ARG A 559 -21.41 55.29 9.51
C ARG A 559 -22.67 54.81 10.25
N GLY A 560 -22.46 54.32 11.47
CA GLY A 560 -23.11 54.88 12.67
C GLY A 560 -24.24 54.08 13.34
N GLY A 561 -24.28 54.11 14.68
CA GLY A 561 -25.50 53.89 15.45
C GLY A 561 -25.30 53.24 16.82
N VAL A 562 -25.40 54.07 17.87
CA VAL A 562 -25.25 53.77 19.30
C VAL A 562 -26.63 53.50 19.94
N GLY A 563 -26.72 52.73 21.04
CA GLY A 563 -27.95 52.66 21.85
C GLY A 563 -27.79 51.97 23.22
N HIS A 564 -27.89 52.78 24.28
CA HIS A 564 -27.83 52.48 25.73
C HIS A 564 -28.94 51.53 26.24
N GLY A 565 -28.71 50.77 27.33
CA GLY A 565 -28.95 51.25 28.71
C GLY A 565 -29.08 50.14 29.78
N PRO A 566 -29.17 50.47 31.09
CA PRO A 566 -28.40 49.82 32.17
C PRO A 566 -29.24 49.29 33.36
N GLY A 567 -28.59 48.59 34.33
CA GLY A 567 -29.14 48.34 35.66
C GLY A 567 -28.20 47.53 36.60
N GLY A 568 -27.72 48.15 37.68
CA GLY A 568 -26.93 47.53 38.78
C GLY A 568 -27.79 46.68 39.74
N VAL A 569 -27.35 46.14 40.89
CA VAL A 569 -26.29 46.48 41.86
C VAL A 569 -26.07 45.25 42.79
N GLY A 570 -24.86 45.03 43.34
CA GLY A 570 -24.73 44.66 44.78
C GLY A 570 -23.99 43.37 45.23
N HIS A 571 -22.77 43.57 45.74
CA HIS A 571 -22.10 42.95 46.91
C HIS A 571 -21.48 41.52 46.93
N GLY A 572 -20.16 41.49 47.14
CA GLY A 572 -19.50 40.71 48.23
C GLY A 572 -18.69 39.46 47.84
N PRO A 573 -17.62 39.09 48.57
CA PRO A 573 -16.34 38.68 47.95
C PRO A 573 -15.90 37.22 48.20
N GLY A 574 -14.96 36.75 47.37
CA GLY A 574 -14.00 35.69 47.72
C GLY A 574 -14.17 34.36 47.00
N GLY A 575 -13.13 33.90 46.30
CA GLY A 575 -12.99 32.49 45.96
C GLY A 575 -12.28 32.17 44.65
N VAL A 576 -11.00 31.82 44.81
CA VAL A 576 -10.24 30.82 44.03
C VAL A 576 -9.89 31.15 42.57
N GLY A 577 -8.58 31.25 42.32
CA GLY A 577 -8.01 31.38 40.98
C GLY A 577 -8.36 30.18 40.11
N HIS A 578 -8.99 30.45 38.98
CA HIS A 578 -9.08 29.52 37.88
C HIS A 578 -7.80 29.63 37.04
N GLY A 579 -6.93 28.63 37.16
CA GLY A 579 -5.94 28.33 36.13
C GLY A 579 -6.64 28.03 34.79
N PRO A 580 -5.92 28.10 33.67
CA PRO A 580 -6.51 27.93 32.35
C PRO A 580 -7.19 26.57 32.24
N VAL A 581 -8.49 26.58 31.94
CA VAL A 581 -9.31 25.40 31.68
C VAL A 581 -8.72 24.69 30.46
N ARG A 582 -8.15 23.50 30.67
CA ARG A 582 -7.76 22.60 29.57
C ARG A 582 -9.00 22.29 28.73
N PRO A 583 -8.93 22.32 27.39
CA PRO A 583 -10.04 21.87 26.56
C PRO A 583 -10.34 20.40 26.91
N PRO A 584 -11.63 19.99 26.94
CA PRO A 584 -11.97 18.61 27.25
C PRO A 584 -11.35 17.68 26.20
N SER A 585 -10.51 16.77 26.68
CA SER A 585 -10.05 15.63 25.90
C SER A 585 -11.25 14.79 25.50
N LEU A 586 -11.56 14.74 24.21
CA LEU A 586 -12.61 13.88 23.69
C LEU A 586 -12.00 12.49 23.46
N LEU A 587 -12.43 11.51 24.25
CA LEU A 587 -12.13 10.11 23.98
C LEU A 587 -12.79 9.71 22.66
N VAL A 588 -12.05 9.01 21.80
CA VAL A 588 -12.54 8.54 20.49
C VAL A 588 -12.20 7.06 20.37
N ASP A 589 -13.14 6.26 19.89
CA ASP A 589 -12.89 4.86 19.56
C ASP A 589 -12.21 4.81 18.19
N THR A 590 -11.13 4.05 18.06
CA THR A 590 -10.38 3.94 16.81
C THR A 590 -10.18 2.48 16.42
N PHE A 591 -10.13 2.21 15.11
CA PHE A 591 -9.72 0.92 14.59
C PHE A 591 -8.21 0.77 14.73
N ASP A 592 -7.77 -0.19 15.54
CA ASP A 592 -6.36 -0.50 15.70
C ASP A 592 -5.79 -1.10 14.41
N ILE A 593 -4.70 -0.51 13.94
CA ILE A 593 -4.03 -0.97 12.72
C ILE A 593 -3.22 -2.24 13.06
N PRO A 594 -3.47 -3.38 12.37
CA PRO A 594 -2.69 -4.60 12.55
C PRO A 594 -1.19 -4.36 12.34
N ARG A 595 -0.39 -5.07 13.13
CA ARG A 595 1.08 -5.01 13.09
C ARG A 595 1.69 -6.20 12.37
N ASN A 596 0.94 -7.28 12.19
CA ASN A 596 1.29 -8.33 11.25
C ASN A 596 1.00 -7.83 9.84
N LEU A 597 2.02 -7.27 9.20
CA LEU A 597 1.94 -6.86 7.80
C LEU A 597 2.37 -8.01 6.87
N ALA A 598 2.64 -9.18 7.43
CA ALA A 598 3.25 -10.32 6.77
C ALA A 598 2.22 -11.36 6.30
N ASP A 599 1.46 -11.06 5.24
CA ASP A 599 0.59 -12.07 4.61
C ASP A 599 1.38 -12.96 3.65
N ASP A 600 1.42 -14.27 3.90
CA ASP A 600 2.15 -15.30 3.13
C ASP A 600 2.10 -15.12 1.58
N ALA A 601 3.27 -15.20 0.95
CA ALA A 601 3.42 -14.91 -0.48
C ALA A 601 3.07 -16.11 -1.34
N LEU A 602 2.43 -15.83 -2.48
CA LEU A 602 2.03 -16.83 -3.46
C LEU A 602 3.24 -17.27 -4.28
N LEU A 603 3.54 -18.56 -4.39
CA LEU A 603 4.55 -18.95 -5.37
C LEU A 603 3.98 -18.89 -6.78
N ALA A 604 4.89 -18.69 -7.73
CA ALA A 604 4.69 -18.02 -9.03
C ALA A 604 4.44 -16.49 -8.96
N GLN A 605 4.54 -15.87 -7.78
CA GLN A 605 5.00 -14.48 -7.62
C GLN A 605 6.50 -14.43 -7.32
N GLY A 606 7.29 -15.31 -7.93
CA GLY A 606 8.73 -15.35 -7.68
C GLY A 606 9.14 -16.12 -6.44
N ILE A 607 9.96 -15.46 -5.62
CA ILE A 607 10.68 -16.02 -4.48
C ILE A 607 10.41 -15.27 -3.17
N ALA A 608 9.53 -14.26 -3.19
CA ALA A 608 9.13 -13.52 -2.01
C ALA A 608 8.41 -14.46 -1.02
N GLU A 609 8.63 -14.27 0.28
CA GLU A 609 7.83 -14.87 1.35
C GLU A 609 6.82 -13.85 1.91
N GLY A 610 5.89 -14.29 2.75
CA GLY A 610 4.80 -13.43 3.26
C GLY A 610 5.20 -12.20 4.03
N TYR A 611 6.32 -12.31 4.71
CA TYR A 611 6.87 -11.22 5.49
C TYR A 611 7.79 -10.33 4.66
N MET A 612 8.07 -10.68 3.39
CA MET A 612 9.01 -9.95 2.54
C MET A 612 8.29 -8.99 1.59
N TRP A 613 8.49 -7.69 1.75
CA TRP A 613 7.80 -6.66 0.98
C TRP A 613 8.73 -5.78 0.18
N ARG A 614 8.33 -5.48 -1.06
CA ARG A 614 9.10 -4.61 -1.93
C ARG A 614 8.99 -3.17 -1.44
N THR A 615 10.11 -2.54 -1.07
CA THR A 615 10.15 -1.11 -0.71
C THR A 615 9.33 -0.30 -1.70
N PRO A 616 8.33 0.48 -1.25
CA PRO A 616 7.43 1.16 -2.14
C PRO A 616 8.09 2.49 -2.57
N PRO A 617 7.90 2.92 -3.82
CA PRO A 617 8.34 4.27 -4.21
C PRO A 617 7.63 5.34 -3.38
N LEU A 618 8.36 6.26 -2.74
CA LEU A 618 7.79 7.39 -1.98
C LEU A 618 7.50 8.62 -2.87
N MET A 619 7.75 8.54 -4.17
CA MET A 619 7.41 9.63 -5.09
C MET A 619 5.88 9.79 -5.22
N GLY A 620 5.40 11.03 -5.07
CA GLY A 620 3.99 11.38 -5.23
C GLY A 620 3.08 10.75 -4.20
N LEU A 621 3.48 10.74 -2.93
CA LEU A 621 2.65 10.25 -1.83
C LEU A 621 1.30 10.99 -1.83
N GLY A 622 0.22 10.22 -1.94
CA GLY A 622 -1.12 10.78 -1.90
C GLY A 622 -1.43 11.38 -0.52
N ARG A 623 -2.02 12.58 -0.49
CA ARG A 623 -2.39 13.26 0.77
C ARG A 623 -3.71 12.73 1.37
N VAL A 624 -4.57 12.12 0.55
CA VAL A 624 -5.86 11.53 0.97
C VAL A 624 -6.12 10.27 0.11
N GLY A 625 -6.51 9.15 0.72
CA GLY A 625 -6.65 7.88 0.02
C GLY A 625 -6.65 6.64 0.90
N PRO A 626 -7.18 5.46 0.44
CA PRO A 626 -7.35 4.18 1.18
C PRO A 626 -6.07 3.73 1.89
N PRO A 627 -6.12 2.94 2.99
CA PRO A 627 -4.89 2.48 3.63
C PRO A 627 -4.12 1.63 2.64
N PHE A 628 -2.80 1.80 2.68
CA PHE A 628 -1.88 0.79 2.16
C PHE A 628 -1.27 0.02 3.30
N LEU A 629 -1.64 -1.23 3.48
CA LEU A 629 -0.76 -2.16 4.19
C LEU A 629 0.00 -2.99 3.15
N HIS A 630 0.76 -2.28 2.32
CA HIS A 630 2.12 -2.71 2.02
C HIS A 630 3.03 -1.55 2.39
N ASP A 631 4.02 -1.80 3.24
CA ASP A 631 4.98 -0.80 3.73
C ASP A 631 4.31 0.38 4.45
N VAL A 632 3.22 0.06 5.14
CA VAL A 632 2.68 0.82 6.27
C VAL A 632 1.96 2.14 5.97
N ARG A 633 1.56 2.46 4.75
CA ARG A 633 0.86 3.74 4.52
C ARG A 633 -0.55 3.72 5.13
N VAL A 634 -0.84 4.63 6.05
CA VAL A 634 -2.07 4.56 6.84
C VAL A 634 -3.23 5.32 6.21
N TYR A 635 -4.43 4.75 6.26
CA TYR A 635 -5.65 5.37 5.73
C TYR A 635 -5.99 6.67 6.41
N LEU A 636 -6.36 7.67 5.61
CA LEU A 636 -7.11 8.82 6.11
C LEU A 636 -8.52 8.86 5.46
N SER A 637 -9.47 8.20 6.12
CA SER A 637 -10.89 8.16 5.74
C SER A 637 -11.61 9.47 5.95
N LEU A 638 -12.10 10.15 4.93
CA LEU A 638 -13.02 11.27 5.15
C LEU A 638 -14.37 10.81 5.73
N ARG A 639 -14.76 9.53 5.57
CA ARG A 639 -15.99 8.98 6.15
C ARG A 639 -15.85 8.61 7.62
N THR A 640 -14.72 8.02 8.01
CA THR A 640 -14.53 7.51 9.37
C THR A 640 -13.66 8.41 10.25
N VAL A 641 -12.93 9.40 9.69
CA VAL A 641 -12.03 10.29 10.46
C VAL A 641 -12.70 10.99 11.64
N GLU A 642 -13.97 11.35 11.50
CA GLU A 642 -14.74 12.03 12.55
C GLU A 642 -15.43 11.08 13.53
N ARG A 643 -15.67 9.82 13.14
CA ARG A 643 -16.45 8.86 13.95
C ARG A 643 -15.56 7.79 14.58
N THR A 644 -14.84 7.05 13.75
CA THR A 644 -14.00 5.91 14.14
C THR A 644 -12.76 5.88 13.24
N PRO A 645 -11.81 6.82 13.44
CA PRO A 645 -10.59 6.87 12.65
C PRO A 645 -9.74 5.61 12.88
N ALA A 646 -8.72 5.40 12.05
CA ALA A 646 -7.65 4.47 12.38
C ALA A 646 -6.85 4.98 13.59
N GLY A 647 -6.21 4.08 14.32
CA GLY A 647 -5.33 4.45 15.42
C GLY A 647 -4.28 3.39 15.70
N THR A 648 -3.22 3.83 16.36
CA THR A 648 -2.13 2.98 16.82
C THR A 648 -1.43 3.66 17.99
N VAL A 649 -0.16 3.35 18.24
CA VAL A 649 0.69 4.02 19.23
C VAL A 649 1.96 4.58 18.60
N MET A 650 2.50 5.62 19.23
CA MET A 650 3.74 6.30 18.82
C MET A 650 4.69 6.49 20.00
N THR A 651 5.98 6.50 19.71
CA THR A 651 7.06 6.65 20.69
C THR A 651 8.00 7.78 20.27
N SER A 652 8.54 8.51 21.24
CA SER A 652 9.63 9.48 21.06
C SER A 652 10.57 9.42 22.26
N SER A 653 11.65 10.21 22.24
CA SER A 653 12.51 10.39 23.42
C SER A 653 11.76 10.76 24.71
N ARG A 654 10.56 11.36 24.61
CA ARG A 654 9.76 11.87 25.74
C ARG A 654 8.68 10.92 26.24
N PHE A 655 8.20 9.97 25.45
CA PHE A 655 7.10 9.06 25.80
C PHE A 655 7.21 7.75 25.04
N THR A 656 6.70 6.68 25.64
CA THR A 656 6.63 5.35 25.05
C THR A 656 5.16 4.99 24.81
N ASN A 657 4.84 4.43 23.65
CA ASN A 657 3.49 3.96 23.29
C ASN A 657 2.36 4.95 23.63
N ALA A 658 2.52 6.24 23.31
CA ALA A 658 1.46 7.23 23.44
C ALA A 658 0.36 6.99 22.37
N PRO A 659 -0.91 7.29 22.66
CA PRO A 659 -2.01 7.07 21.71
C PRO A 659 -1.83 7.93 20.47
N LEU A 660 -1.94 7.30 19.30
CA LEU A 660 -1.97 7.97 18.01
C LEU A 660 -3.35 7.75 17.34
N VAL A 661 -4.06 8.84 17.10
CA VAL A 661 -5.36 8.84 16.41
C VAL A 661 -5.14 9.46 15.03
N VAL A 662 -5.42 8.72 13.97
CA VAL A 662 -5.06 9.11 12.61
C VAL A 662 -6.13 10.00 12.01
N ARG A 663 -5.89 11.31 11.97
CA ARG A 663 -6.85 12.30 11.45
C ARG A 663 -6.26 13.31 10.48
N THR A 664 -4.95 13.30 10.32
CA THR A 664 -4.21 14.20 9.45
C THR A 664 -3.17 13.40 8.67
N VAL A 665 -2.62 14.00 7.61
CA VAL A 665 -1.50 13.43 6.85
C VAL A 665 -0.31 13.19 7.77
N ASP A 666 -0.03 14.12 8.68
CA ASP A 666 1.04 13.98 9.67
C ASP A 666 0.84 12.76 10.57
N ASP A 667 -0.39 12.52 11.05
CA ASP A 667 -0.69 11.33 11.86
C ASP A 667 -0.54 10.04 11.05
N ALA A 668 -0.95 10.06 9.78
CA ALA A 668 -0.87 8.90 8.89
C ALA A 668 0.59 8.55 8.56
N LEU A 669 1.42 9.55 8.25
CA LEU A 669 2.86 9.36 8.03
C LEU A 669 3.56 8.90 9.32
N ARG A 670 3.19 9.46 10.47
CA ARG A 670 3.74 9.02 11.76
C ARG A 670 3.36 7.57 12.07
N ALA A 671 2.09 7.21 11.87
CA ALA A 671 1.64 5.84 12.06
C ALA A 671 2.39 4.91 11.11
N ALA A 672 2.57 5.31 9.85
CA ALA A 672 3.31 4.56 8.85
C ALA A 672 4.74 4.26 9.28
N ILE A 673 5.48 5.28 9.71
CA ILE A 673 6.83 5.09 10.24
C ILE A 673 6.81 4.14 11.44
N GLU A 674 5.83 4.27 12.34
CA GLU A 674 5.76 3.43 13.53
C GLU A 674 5.49 1.95 13.23
N LEU A 675 4.68 1.58 12.23
CA LEU A 675 4.44 0.16 11.92
C LEU A 675 5.48 -0.50 11.01
N HIS A 676 6.60 0.18 10.73
CA HIS A 676 7.78 -0.49 10.16
C HIS A 676 8.45 -1.43 11.18
N ASP A 677 8.15 -1.33 12.48
CA ASP A 677 8.63 -2.27 13.51
C ASP A 677 7.58 -2.49 14.63
N LEU A 678 7.74 -3.56 15.42
CA LEU A 678 6.88 -3.85 16.56
C LEU A 678 7.03 -2.73 17.61
N PRO A 679 5.96 -2.38 18.36
CA PRO A 679 6.07 -1.40 19.42
C PRO A 679 7.14 -1.80 20.45
N PRO A 680 7.78 -0.83 21.12
CA PRO A 680 8.59 -1.12 22.29
C PRO A 680 7.72 -1.69 23.43
N PRO A 681 8.31 -2.45 24.37
CA PRO A 681 7.65 -2.77 25.64
C PRO A 681 7.27 -1.50 26.39
N ASP A 682 6.20 -1.59 27.18
CA ASP A 682 5.79 -0.50 28.05
C ASP A 682 6.84 -0.21 29.13
N ASP A 683 7.03 1.08 29.44
CA ASP A 683 8.02 1.54 30.40
C ASP A 683 7.49 2.70 31.28
N ALA A 684 8.38 3.29 32.08
CA ALA A 684 8.02 4.41 32.95
C ALA A 684 7.59 5.69 32.21
N LYS A 685 7.85 5.79 30.89
CA LYS A 685 7.41 6.88 30.03
C LYS A 685 6.09 6.58 29.32
N THR A 686 5.54 5.36 29.46
CA THR A 686 4.20 5.03 28.95
C THR A 686 3.14 5.87 29.67
N PRO A 687 2.39 6.73 28.96
CA PRO A 687 1.39 7.59 29.58
C PRO A 687 0.24 6.77 30.17
N ASN A 688 -0.19 7.08 31.40
CA ASN A 688 -1.40 6.50 31.97
C ASN A 688 -2.67 7.21 31.45
N VAL A 689 -2.98 7.04 30.16
CA VAL A 689 -4.17 7.58 29.51
C VAL A 689 -4.82 6.53 28.60
N PRO A 690 -6.13 6.61 28.32
CA PRO A 690 -6.79 5.65 27.46
C PRO A 690 -6.12 5.53 26.08
N GLY A 691 -5.84 4.27 25.68
CA GLY A 691 -5.25 3.95 24.38
C GLY A 691 -3.74 4.13 24.27
N ALA A 692 -3.07 4.46 25.37
CA ALA A 692 -1.62 4.31 25.51
C ALA A 692 -1.26 2.86 25.88
N GLY A 693 0.01 2.52 25.71
CA GLY A 693 0.56 1.21 26.05
C GLY A 693 0.50 0.20 24.91
N CYS A 694 0.86 -1.04 25.18
CA CYS A 694 0.82 -2.09 24.17
C CYS A 694 -0.64 -2.32 23.67
N PRO A 695 -0.89 -2.39 22.34
CA PRO A 695 -2.25 -2.52 21.78
C PRO A 695 -2.78 -3.97 21.87
N VAL A 696 -2.83 -4.51 23.08
CA VAL A 696 -3.24 -5.89 23.37
C VAL A 696 -4.77 -6.05 23.30
N PRO A 697 -5.30 -7.08 22.62
CA PRO A 697 -6.73 -7.42 22.67
C PRO A 697 -7.19 -7.83 24.08
N PRO A 698 -8.42 -7.45 24.50
CA PRO A 698 -8.99 -7.92 25.76
C PRO A 698 -9.03 -9.46 25.84
N ASN A 699 -8.58 -10.04 26.96
CA ASN A 699 -8.54 -11.49 27.21
C ASN A 699 -7.60 -12.32 26.32
N GLY A 700 -6.70 -11.68 25.55
CA GLY A 700 -5.72 -12.38 24.72
C GLY A 700 -6.28 -13.10 23.50
N ARG A 701 -7.54 -12.86 23.14
CA ARG A 701 -8.18 -13.43 21.94
C ARG A 701 -8.93 -12.36 21.16
N LEU A 702 -8.93 -12.47 19.84
CA LEU A 702 -9.63 -11.55 18.94
C LEU A 702 -10.09 -12.31 17.70
N GLY A 703 -11.41 -12.50 17.57
CA GLY A 703 -11.94 -13.36 16.52
C GLY A 703 -11.41 -14.79 16.62
N GLY A 704 -10.90 -15.30 15.49
CA GLY A 704 -10.18 -16.58 15.40
C GLY A 704 -8.75 -16.57 15.91
N VAL A 705 -8.19 -15.42 16.33
CA VAL A 705 -6.80 -15.30 16.77
C VAL A 705 -6.67 -15.48 18.28
N ASP A 706 -5.74 -16.35 18.70
CA ASP A 706 -5.33 -16.54 20.11
C ASP A 706 -3.87 -16.10 20.31
N TYR A 707 -3.66 -15.09 21.15
CA TYR A 707 -2.33 -14.55 21.50
C TYR A 707 -1.75 -15.21 22.76
N GLY A 708 -2.45 -16.20 23.31
CA GLY A 708 -2.02 -16.95 24.50
C GLY A 708 -2.22 -16.19 25.81
N SER A 709 -1.59 -16.72 26.87
CA SER A 709 -1.73 -16.19 28.24
C SER A 709 -0.94 -14.90 28.50
N ASP A 710 -0.01 -14.54 27.61
CA ASP A 710 0.81 -13.33 27.71
C ASP A 710 0.91 -12.60 26.35
N PRO A 711 -0.18 -11.98 25.88
CA PRO A 711 -0.22 -11.33 24.56
C PRO A 711 0.78 -10.17 24.41
N GLU A 712 1.19 -9.56 25.52
CA GLU A 712 2.06 -8.39 25.51
C GLU A 712 3.48 -8.77 25.07
N SER A 713 3.98 -9.94 25.47
CA SER A 713 5.26 -10.48 24.99
C SER A 713 5.21 -10.98 23.54
N VAL A 714 4.02 -11.09 22.95
CA VAL A 714 3.81 -11.41 21.52
C VAL A 714 3.75 -10.13 20.68
N ILE A 715 3.05 -9.10 21.14
CA ILE A 715 2.79 -7.86 20.38
C ILE A 715 3.86 -6.79 20.61
N CYS A 716 4.37 -6.66 21.84
CA CYS A 716 5.38 -5.67 22.24
C CYS A 716 6.58 -6.33 22.96
N PRO A 717 7.23 -7.33 22.34
CA PRO A 717 8.30 -8.10 22.98
C PRO A 717 9.50 -7.23 23.40
N PRO A 718 10.17 -7.54 24.52
CA PRO A 718 11.48 -6.97 24.86
C PRO A 718 12.48 -7.12 23.72
N TYR A 719 13.29 -6.08 23.45
CA TYR A 719 14.19 -6.05 22.29
C TYR A 719 15.19 -7.23 22.27
N ASP A 720 15.61 -7.72 23.44
CA ASP A 720 16.57 -8.81 23.61
C ASP A 720 15.92 -10.21 23.72
N SER A 721 14.59 -10.28 23.70
CA SER A 721 13.85 -11.55 23.72
C SER A 721 14.02 -12.32 22.41
N ASP A 722 13.83 -13.64 22.47
CA ASP A 722 13.91 -14.48 21.27
C ASP A 722 12.82 -14.13 20.26
N THR A 723 11.60 -13.79 20.71
CA THR A 723 10.52 -13.27 19.87
C THR A 723 10.95 -12.02 19.10
N SER A 724 11.64 -11.07 19.74
CA SER A 724 12.14 -9.87 19.04
C SER A 724 13.19 -10.19 18.00
N LYS A 725 14.07 -11.18 18.25
CA LYS A 725 15.14 -11.56 17.33
C LYS A 725 14.60 -12.23 16.06
N THR A 726 13.46 -12.91 16.14
CA THR A 726 12.88 -13.64 15.01
C THR A 726 11.80 -12.87 14.27
N ASN A 727 11.07 -11.98 14.96
CA ASN A 727 9.80 -11.45 14.43
C ASN A 727 9.81 -9.93 14.16
N ARG A 728 10.93 -9.23 14.43
CA ARG A 728 11.08 -7.80 14.07
C ARG A 728 11.56 -7.64 12.63
N SER A 729 11.22 -6.51 12.02
CA SER A 729 11.59 -6.19 10.63
C SER A 729 13.08 -5.88 10.47
N GLU A 730 13.56 -5.84 9.23
CA GLU A 730 14.86 -5.26 8.86
C GLU A 730 14.98 -3.79 9.31
N ALA A 731 13.87 -3.05 9.30
CA ALA A 731 13.84 -1.64 9.69
C ALA A 731 13.96 -1.39 11.21
N ARG A 732 14.04 -2.43 12.06
CA ARG A 732 14.04 -2.30 13.53
C ARG A 732 15.08 -1.33 14.09
N GLU A 733 16.28 -1.28 13.50
CA GLU A 733 17.31 -0.34 13.93
C GLU A 733 16.94 1.11 13.55
N VAL A 734 16.47 1.33 12.31
CA VAL A 734 15.98 2.62 11.81
C VAL A 734 14.85 3.14 12.69
N ILE A 735 13.86 2.30 13.00
CA ILE A 735 12.69 2.68 13.79
C ILE A 735 13.06 2.94 15.25
N ARG A 736 14.00 2.19 15.84
CA ARG A 736 14.52 2.50 17.17
C ARG A 736 15.19 3.89 17.20
N ARG A 737 16.01 4.23 16.21
CA ARG A 737 16.63 5.57 16.11
C ARG A 737 15.56 6.66 15.96
N TYR A 738 14.55 6.44 15.13
CA TYR A 738 13.42 7.37 14.98
C TYR A 738 12.68 7.59 16.31
N ARG A 739 12.42 6.51 17.06
CA ARG A 739 11.79 6.57 18.39
C ARG A 739 12.65 7.28 19.43
N ALA A 740 13.98 7.32 19.25
CA ALA A 740 14.90 8.05 20.12
C ALA A 740 14.96 9.57 19.82
N LEU A 741 14.39 10.03 18.71
CA LEU A 741 14.38 11.45 18.34
C LEU A 741 13.51 12.31 19.27
N SER A 742 13.74 13.61 19.24
CA SER A 742 12.80 14.59 19.79
C SER A 742 11.50 14.59 18.96
N PRO A 743 10.35 14.97 19.55
CA PRO A 743 9.12 15.16 18.78
C PRO A 743 9.28 16.13 17.61
N GLU A 744 10.16 17.13 17.75
CA GLU A 744 10.43 18.13 16.72
C GLU A 744 11.23 17.53 15.54
N ASP A 745 12.20 16.67 15.80
CA ASP A 745 12.95 15.96 14.75
C ASP A 745 12.10 14.89 14.06
N GLN A 746 11.23 14.18 14.80
CA GLN A 746 10.24 13.29 14.18
C GLN A 746 9.30 14.05 13.24
N GLN A 747 8.89 15.26 13.64
CA GLN A 747 8.07 16.12 12.78
C GLN A 747 8.85 16.61 11.56
N ALA A 748 10.14 16.95 11.69
CA ALA A 748 10.96 17.37 10.55
C ALA A 748 11.02 16.28 9.45
N LEU A 749 11.17 15.02 9.83
CA LEU A 749 11.09 13.89 8.90
C LEU A 749 9.75 13.84 8.15
N ILE A 750 8.64 14.03 8.87
CA ILE A 750 7.28 14.07 8.30
C ILE A 750 7.12 15.26 7.34
N GLU A 751 7.64 16.44 7.68
CA GLU A 751 7.61 17.60 6.77
C GLU A 751 8.38 17.32 5.47
N PHE A 752 9.54 16.66 5.54
CA PHE A 752 10.26 16.26 4.33
C PHE A 752 9.45 15.26 3.47
N LEU A 753 8.86 14.24 4.09
CA LEU A 753 8.04 13.25 3.37
C LEU A 753 6.82 13.87 2.67
N LYS A 754 6.28 14.98 3.17
CA LYS A 754 5.16 15.71 2.54
C LYS A 754 5.58 16.49 1.28
N GLU A 755 6.88 16.69 1.09
CA GLU A 755 7.45 17.37 -0.09
C GLU A 755 7.85 16.39 -1.20
N LEU A 756 7.75 15.06 -0.95
CA LEU A 756 7.94 13.99 -1.93
C LEU A 756 6.61 13.58 -2.58
#